data_AF-A0A853IYR0-F1
#
_entry.id   AF-A0A853IYR0-F1
#
_cell.length_a   1.000
_cell.length_b   1.000
_cell.length_c   1.000
_cell.angle_alpha   90.00
_cell.angle_beta   90.00
_cell.angle_gamma   90.00
#
_symmetry.space_group_name_H-M   'P 1'
#
loop_
_entity.id
_entity.type
_entity.pdbx_description
1 polymer ?
#
loop_
_entity_poly.entity_id
_entity_poly.type
_entity_poly.pdbx_seq_one_letter_code
_entity_poly.pdbx_strand_id
1 'polypeptide(L)'
;MTPADFIAKWGPGGPAHSLSERAGAQPHFIDLCRLLGVPEPGAVPGEDYVFEQHTLLLGEARGYADVYWRNRFAWENKAPAKNLDAALRQLQQYSLALSNPPLLVVCDRLVIRIHTQFNGHPSEQHTVRIDQLDQPATQSLLRRVWLDPESFRPQKTTRDITEAAARSFATLAEQLRSRGNDAETVAHFLTQCLFCFFAEDVGLLPGRMFERLVGNRQLTSGRLTTGLQSLFATMQGGGLYGPDDIPWFNGGLFQRIDVPRLEIVDITELRNAAALNWSAIDVSIFGTLFERGLDPAKRSQLGAHYTDPATIARIVEPVVTRPLLQKWELTAQELRAQTAKIKKHGDAAHRKAHARFVLWLEELRAFRILDPACGSGNFLFLGLKALKDVELLTITQAADLGLDREQDLVTGPHNVLGIELNEYAAELARVSIWIGEIQWRIAHGYPPKTNPVLEPLEQIECRDALLQFLPPRWGGPGGARPPSQPPPRPSPPPSPQRGEGASPPPKPLARRQRRHRQPALHWRQEDARRAGRCLYRNAAQDLRRPRARRRRLRLLLVRKSACSACQSSADCCGICSNQLHPRRQEPRRARRHRQEQPHLRCVERRAVGERRRGGAGVVGGVWGGWATGPTERPTI
;
A
#
# COMPACT_ATOMS: atom_id res chain seq x y z
N MET A 1 6.41 -34.86 23.35
CA MET A 1 5.84 -35.25 22.06
C MET A 1 6.98 -35.26 21.05
N THR A 2 7.14 -36.33 20.29
CA THR A 2 8.15 -36.43 19.23
C THR A 2 7.60 -35.87 17.92
N PRO A 3 8.47 -35.58 16.92
CA PRO A 3 8.00 -35.22 15.58
C PRO A 3 7.13 -36.31 14.95
N ALA A 4 7.48 -37.58 15.16
CA ALA A 4 6.71 -38.72 14.67
C ALA A 4 5.29 -38.75 15.27
N ASP A 5 5.15 -38.51 16.57
CA ASP A 5 3.82 -38.43 17.22
C ASP A 5 2.97 -37.30 16.62
N PHE A 6 3.59 -36.14 16.35
CA PHE A 6 2.91 -34.97 15.80
C PHE A 6 2.44 -35.22 14.36
N ILE A 7 3.34 -35.76 13.51
CA ILE A 7 3.04 -36.09 12.12
C ILE A 7 1.97 -37.19 12.05
N ALA A 8 2.07 -38.24 12.88
CA ALA A 8 1.06 -39.31 12.94
C ALA A 8 -0.30 -38.82 13.46
N LYS A 9 -0.33 -37.81 14.33
CA LYS A 9 -1.58 -37.23 14.88
C LYS A 9 -2.30 -36.31 13.88
N TRP A 10 -1.56 -35.39 13.25
CA TRP A 10 -2.13 -34.27 12.46
C TRP A 10 -2.03 -34.47 10.93
N GLY A 11 -1.11 -35.31 10.47
CA GLY A 11 -0.91 -35.62 9.05
C GLY A 11 -2.07 -36.36 8.40
N PRO A 12 -2.03 -36.56 7.07
CA PRO A 12 -3.06 -37.28 6.33
C PRO A 12 -3.34 -38.67 6.91
N GLY A 13 -4.61 -38.96 7.22
CA GLY A 13 -5.02 -40.21 7.87
C GLY A 13 -4.86 -40.24 9.40
N GLY A 14 -4.22 -39.24 10.01
CA GLY A 14 -4.07 -39.13 11.46
C GLY A 14 -5.39 -38.84 12.20
N PRO A 15 -5.54 -39.25 13.47
CA PRO A 15 -6.79 -39.14 14.23
C PRO A 15 -7.26 -37.70 14.47
N ALA A 16 -6.39 -36.70 14.34
CA ALA A 16 -6.74 -35.28 14.49
C ALA A 16 -6.92 -34.56 13.14
N HIS A 17 -6.66 -35.22 12.02
CA HIS A 17 -6.71 -34.63 10.68
C HIS A 17 -8.10 -34.06 10.34
N SER A 18 -9.14 -34.89 10.53
CA SER A 18 -10.54 -34.61 10.20
C SER A 18 -11.28 -33.73 11.21
N LEU A 19 -10.62 -33.22 12.25
CA LEU A 19 -11.23 -32.29 13.20
C LEU A 19 -11.72 -31.02 12.48
N SER A 20 -12.78 -30.40 13.00
CA SER A 20 -13.20 -29.08 12.52
C SER A 20 -12.12 -28.02 12.79
N GLU A 21 -12.30 -26.83 12.24
CA GLU A 21 -11.42 -25.67 12.50
C GLU A 21 -11.33 -25.41 14.02
N ARG A 22 -12.49 -25.11 14.64
CA ARG A 22 -12.64 -24.86 16.08
C ARG A 22 -12.17 -26.02 16.98
N ALA A 23 -12.34 -27.27 16.56
CA ALA A 23 -11.92 -28.43 17.36
C ALA A 23 -10.41 -28.75 17.22
N GLY A 24 -9.77 -28.34 16.12
CA GLY A 24 -8.38 -28.65 15.83
C GLY A 24 -7.39 -27.50 16.10
N ALA A 25 -7.82 -26.24 16.06
CA ALA A 25 -6.94 -25.08 16.12
C ALA A 25 -6.10 -25.00 17.40
N GLN A 26 -6.74 -24.86 18.57
CA GLN A 26 -6.03 -24.77 19.85
C GLN A 26 -5.20 -26.05 20.15
N PRO A 27 -5.73 -27.29 20.01
CA PRO A 27 -4.95 -28.49 20.29
C PRO A 27 -3.73 -28.68 19.36
N HIS A 28 -3.85 -28.32 18.08
CA HIS A 28 -2.71 -28.34 17.14
C HIS A 28 -1.62 -27.37 17.58
N PHE A 29 -2.00 -26.14 17.95
CA PHE A 29 -1.06 -25.12 18.40
C PHE A 29 -0.38 -25.50 19.74
N ILE A 30 -1.12 -26.09 20.67
CA ILE A 30 -0.60 -26.62 21.94
C ILE A 30 0.40 -27.76 21.70
N ASP A 31 0.04 -28.75 20.87
CA ASP A 31 0.93 -29.84 20.49
C ASP A 31 2.20 -29.30 19.80
N LEU A 32 2.07 -28.26 18.97
CA LEU A 32 3.18 -27.62 18.28
C LEU A 32 4.11 -26.90 19.27
N CYS A 33 3.57 -26.21 20.27
CA CYS A 33 4.37 -25.61 21.35
C CYS A 33 5.16 -26.68 22.13
N ARG A 34 4.52 -27.83 22.42
CA ARG A 34 5.12 -28.98 23.13
C ARG A 34 6.17 -29.73 22.31
N LEU A 35 5.95 -29.86 20.99
CA LEU A 35 6.93 -30.41 20.06
C LEU A 35 8.16 -29.50 19.96
N LEU A 36 7.93 -28.20 19.77
CA LEU A 36 8.98 -27.22 19.56
C LEU A 36 9.67 -26.78 20.86
N GLY A 37 9.16 -27.15 22.04
CA GLY A 37 9.72 -26.76 23.34
C GLY A 37 9.68 -25.26 23.57
N VAL A 38 8.53 -24.63 23.31
CA VAL A 38 8.25 -23.19 23.45
C VAL A 38 6.99 -22.97 24.31
N PRO A 39 6.78 -21.77 24.90
CA PRO A 39 5.65 -21.53 25.78
C PRO A 39 4.28 -21.69 25.10
N GLU A 40 3.31 -22.28 25.81
CA GLU A 40 1.89 -22.28 25.45
C GLU A 40 1.23 -20.91 25.78
N PRO A 41 0.14 -20.49 25.11
CA PRO A 41 -0.54 -19.24 25.43
C PRO A 41 -1.01 -19.20 26.89
N GLY A 42 -0.88 -18.03 27.54
CA GLY A 42 -1.12 -17.85 28.97
C GLY A 42 0.00 -18.34 29.90
N ALA A 43 1.02 -19.05 29.40
CA ALA A 43 2.12 -19.56 30.24
C ALA A 43 3.21 -18.50 30.57
N VAL A 44 3.11 -17.28 30.03
CA VAL A 44 4.08 -16.19 30.23
C VAL A 44 3.41 -15.03 30.99
N PRO A 45 3.65 -14.87 32.31
CA PRO A 45 2.97 -13.86 33.11
C PRO A 45 3.31 -12.42 32.67
N GLY A 46 2.29 -11.63 32.38
CA GLY A 46 2.44 -10.21 32.02
C GLY A 46 2.73 -9.94 30.55
N GLU A 47 2.78 -10.95 29.68
CA GLU A 47 2.77 -10.78 28.22
C GLU A 47 1.38 -11.08 27.64
N ASP A 48 0.95 -10.27 26.67
CA ASP A 48 -0.29 -10.47 25.92
C ASP A 48 -0.11 -11.62 24.90
N TYR A 49 -0.06 -12.85 25.40
CA TYR A 49 0.07 -14.09 24.64
C TYR A 49 -1.13 -15.01 24.92
N VAL A 50 -2.13 -15.01 24.04
CA VAL A 50 -3.47 -15.59 24.30
C VAL A 50 -4.05 -16.32 23.10
N PHE A 51 -4.97 -17.25 23.37
CA PHE A 51 -5.89 -17.81 22.38
C PHE A 51 -7.06 -16.86 22.11
N GLU A 52 -7.63 -16.95 20.91
CA GLU A 52 -8.86 -16.25 20.49
C GLU A 52 -8.86 -14.74 20.80
N GLN A 53 -7.80 -14.01 20.41
CA GLN A 53 -7.74 -12.56 20.59
C GLN A 53 -8.84 -11.89 19.75
N HIS A 54 -9.97 -11.58 20.41
CA HIS A 54 -11.14 -10.99 19.77
C HIS A 54 -10.85 -9.55 19.34
N THR A 55 -11.07 -9.26 18.06
CA THR A 55 -11.34 -7.90 17.55
C THR A 55 -12.85 -7.81 17.33
N LEU A 56 -13.49 -6.71 17.74
CA LEU A 56 -14.95 -6.66 17.73
C LEU A 56 -15.43 -6.27 16.33
N LEU A 57 -15.91 -7.27 15.60
CA LEU A 57 -16.54 -7.14 14.28
C LEU A 57 -17.81 -7.98 14.24
N LEU A 58 -18.84 -7.45 13.55
CA LEU A 58 -20.14 -8.09 13.37
C LEU A 58 -20.48 -8.29 11.88
N GLY A 59 -21.28 -9.33 11.63
CA GLY A 59 -21.56 -9.89 10.31
C GLY A 59 -21.60 -11.42 10.36
N GLU A 60 -22.34 -11.96 11.33
CA GLU A 60 -22.42 -13.39 11.76
C GLU A 60 -21.10 -14.05 12.23
N ALA A 61 -19.93 -13.62 11.76
CA ALA A 61 -18.62 -14.08 12.23
C ALA A 61 -17.88 -13.01 13.05
N ARG A 62 -17.35 -13.39 14.23
CA ARG A 62 -16.36 -12.58 14.95
C ARG A 62 -15.01 -12.69 14.25
N GLY A 63 -14.31 -11.57 14.09
CA GLY A 63 -12.89 -11.58 13.77
C GLY A 63 -12.07 -11.88 15.03
N TYR A 64 -11.24 -12.92 14.98
CA TYR A 64 -10.24 -13.19 16.01
C TYR A 64 -9.04 -13.80 15.32
N ALA A 65 -7.83 -13.52 15.82
CA ALA A 65 -6.70 -14.40 15.54
C ALA A 65 -6.83 -15.61 16.49
N ASP A 66 -6.71 -16.83 15.97
CA ASP A 66 -6.70 -18.05 16.77
C ASP A 66 -5.68 -17.97 17.91
N VAL A 67 -4.49 -17.40 17.64
CA VAL A 67 -3.49 -17.07 18.65
C VAL A 67 -2.86 -15.70 18.36
N TYR A 68 -2.61 -14.93 19.40
CA TYR A 68 -1.90 -13.66 19.33
C TYR A 68 -0.80 -13.60 20.39
N TRP A 69 0.38 -13.12 20.01
CA TRP A 69 1.43 -12.69 20.93
C TRP A 69 1.88 -11.27 20.52
N ARG A 70 1.54 -10.27 21.36
CA ARG A 70 1.95 -8.87 21.15
C ARG A 70 3.44 -8.75 20.83
N ASN A 71 3.76 -7.94 19.82
CA ASN A 71 5.12 -7.70 19.31
C ASN A 71 5.85 -8.94 18.73
N ARG A 72 5.20 -10.11 18.62
CA ARG A 72 5.80 -11.31 18.00
C ARG A 72 5.01 -11.80 16.79
N PHE A 73 3.76 -12.19 16.96
CA PHE A 73 2.94 -12.72 15.86
C PHE A 73 1.42 -12.59 16.08
N ALA A 74 0.68 -12.60 14.98
CA ALA A 74 -0.70 -13.06 14.94
C ALA A 74 -0.79 -14.37 14.13
N TRP A 75 -1.62 -15.31 14.57
CA TRP A 75 -1.73 -16.64 13.98
C TRP A 75 -3.20 -16.97 13.66
N GLU A 76 -3.45 -17.43 12.44
CA GLU A 76 -4.75 -17.91 11.95
C GLU A 76 -4.67 -19.40 11.60
N ASN A 77 -5.61 -20.20 12.10
CA ASN A 77 -5.72 -21.63 11.85
C ASN A 77 -6.93 -21.92 10.94
N LYS A 78 -6.79 -22.89 10.04
CA LYS A 78 -7.85 -23.36 9.15
C LYS A 78 -7.82 -24.90 9.13
N ALA A 79 -8.93 -25.53 8.75
CA ALA A 79 -8.92 -26.98 8.49
C ALA A 79 -8.00 -27.33 7.28
N PRO A 80 -7.50 -28.58 7.18
CA PRO A 80 -6.66 -29.02 6.06
C PRO A 80 -7.18 -28.69 4.67
N ALA A 81 -6.26 -28.32 3.78
CA ALA A 81 -6.51 -27.92 2.39
C ALA A 81 -7.47 -26.72 2.20
N LYS A 82 -7.67 -25.89 3.24
CA LYS A 82 -8.35 -24.59 3.10
C LYS A 82 -7.42 -23.53 2.52
N ASN A 83 -8.02 -22.48 1.94
CA ASN A 83 -7.27 -21.41 1.30
C ASN A 83 -6.58 -20.51 2.34
N LEU A 84 -5.24 -20.60 2.42
CA LEU A 84 -4.42 -19.80 3.34
C LEU A 84 -4.32 -18.32 2.95
N ASP A 85 -4.59 -17.98 1.69
CA ASP A 85 -4.54 -16.59 1.24
C ASP A 85 -5.75 -15.79 1.80
N ALA A 86 -6.88 -16.46 2.05
CA ALA A 86 -8.03 -15.92 2.76
C ALA A 86 -7.71 -15.67 4.24
N ALA A 87 -7.07 -16.64 4.90
CA ALA A 87 -6.57 -16.49 6.27
C ALA A 87 -5.57 -15.32 6.39
N LEU A 88 -4.71 -15.12 5.38
CA LEU A 88 -3.78 -13.99 5.36
C LEU A 88 -4.51 -12.65 5.25
N ARG A 89 -5.50 -12.54 4.35
CA ARG A 89 -6.32 -11.33 4.23
C ARG A 89 -7.08 -11.01 5.52
N GLN A 90 -7.55 -12.02 6.26
CA GLN A 90 -8.16 -11.83 7.57
C GLN A 90 -7.15 -11.23 8.57
N LEU A 91 -5.94 -11.81 8.71
CA LEU A 91 -4.90 -11.25 9.57
C LEU A 91 -4.46 -9.83 9.17
N GLN A 92 -4.32 -9.56 7.87
CA GLN A 92 -3.97 -8.21 7.37
C GLN A 92 -5.03 -7.16 7.76
N GLN A 93 -6.32 -7.50 7.65
CA GLN A 93 -7.43 -6.62 8.04
C GLN A 93 -7.51 -6.36 9.55
N TYR A 94 -6.83 -7.18 10.37
CA TYR A 94 -6.76 -7.02 11.84
C TYR A 94 -5.39 -6.51 12.34
N SER A 95 -4.35 -6.49 11.49
CA SER A 95 -2.98 -6.12 11.88
C SER A 95 -2.90 -4.86 12.72
N LEU A 96 -3.58 -3.79 12.31
CA LEU A 96 -3.59 -2.50 13.02
C LEU A 96 -4.18 -2.60 14.44
N ALA A 97 -5.27 -3.35 14.61
CA ALA A 97 -5.88 -3.62 15.92
C ALA A 97 -4.98 -4.52 16.80
N LEU A 98 -4.31 -5.48 16.17
CA LEU A 98 -3.31 -6.36 16.78
C LEU A 98 -1.95 -5.65 17.02
N SER A 99 -1.89 -4.33 16.89
CA SER A 99 -0.71 -3.48 17.13
C SER A 99 0.47 -3.75 16.16
N ASN A 100 0.16 -4.18 14.93
CA ASN A 100 1.09 -4.51 13.84
C ASN A 100 2.21 -5.47 14.27
N PRO A 101 1.88 -6.76 14.54
CA PRO A 101 2.88 -7.75 14.88
C PRO A 101 3.81 -8.02 13.67
N PRO A 102 5.12 -8.25 13.89
CA PRO A 102 6.10 -8.37 12.81
C PRO A 102 5.93 -9.64 11.96
N LEU A 103 5.15 -10.61 12.43
CA LEU A 103 4.83 -11.86 11.72
C LEU A 103 3.30 -12.07 11.66
N LEU A 104 2.79 -12.38 10.47
CA LEU A 104 1.45 -12.92 10.27
C LEU A 104 1.59 -14.38 9.84
N VAL A 105 1.06 -15.32 10.64
CA VAL A 105 1.24 -16.75 10.41
C VAL A 105 -0.10 -17.41 10.09
N VAL A 106 -0.16 -18.12 8.97
CA VAL A 106 -1.39 -18.80 8.53
C VAL A 106 -1.14 -20.30 8.38
N CYS A 107 -2.05 -21.13 8.88
CA CYS A 107 -1.84 -22.57 8.98
C CYS A 107 -3.11 -23.38 8.68
N ASP A 108 -3.02 -24.41 7.83
CA ASP A 108 -4.12 -25.36 7.56
C ASP A 108 -3.96 -26.68 8.33
N ARG A 109 -3.06 -26.70 9.33
CA ARG A 109 -2.56 -27.86 10.07
C ARG A 109 -1.75 -28.88 9.26
N LEU A 110 -1.51 -28.66 7.97
CA LEU A 110 -0.53 -29.42 7.16
C LEU A 110 0.65 -28.55 6.73
N VAL A 111 0.39 -27.27 6.48
CA VAL A 111 1.30 -26.23 6.04
C VAL A 111 1.15 -25.04 6.98
N ILE A 112 2.27 -24.41 7.31
CA ILE A 112 2.40 -23.16 8.04
C ILE A 112 3.11 -22.18 7.09
N ARG A 113 2.53 -21.02 6.82
CA ARG A 113 3.19 -19.92 6.11
C ARG A 113 3.41 -18.76 7.08
N ILE A 114 4.66 -18.35 7.22
CA ILE A 114 5.10 -17.23 8.04
C ILE A 114 5.33 -16.05 7.09
N HIS A 115 4.51 -15.01 7.18
CA HIS A 115 4.63 -13.79 6.37
C HIS A 115 5.21 -12.66 7.22
N THR A 116 6.21 -11.95 6.70
CA THR A 116 6.91 -10.89 7.45
C THR A 116 6.31 -9.50 7.19
N GLN A 117 6.26 -8.68 8.25
CA GLN A 117 5.66 -7.34 8.29
C GLN A 117 6.59 -6.34 9.00
N PHE A 118 7.79 -6.15 8.47
CA PHE A 118 8.78 -5.21 9.02
C PHE A 118 8.75 -3.87 8.29
N ASN A 119 8.47 -2.79 9.02
CA ASN A 119 8.42 -1.43 8.45
C ASN A 119 9.73 -1.08 7.72
N GLY A 120 9.63 -0.73 6.43
CA GLY A 120 10.78 -0.38 5.59
C GLY A 120 11.53 -1.57 4.96
N HIS A 121 10.98 -2.78 5.07
CA HIS A 121 11.48 -4.00 4.43
C HIS A 121 10.39 -4.61 3.53
N PRO A 122 10.74 -5.42 2.51
CA PRO A 122 9.79 -6.25 1.79
C PRO A 122 9.09 -7.25 2.73
N SER A 123 7.90 -7.71 2.35
CA SER A 123 7.36 -8.95 2.92
C SER A 123 8.01 -10.16 2.24
N GLU A 124 8.47 -11.11 3.06
CA GLU A 124 8.89 -12.45 2.65
C GLU A 124 7.90 -13.49 3.20
N GLN A 125 7.86 -14.67 2.56
CA GLN A 125 7.07 -15.82 3.02
C GLN A 125 7.99 -17.02 3.25
N HIS A 126 7.96 -17.59 4.46
CA HIS A 126 8.61 -18.86 4.77
C HIS A 126 7.55 -19.95 4.95
N THR A 127 7.69 -21.04 4.21
CA THR A 127 6.75 -22.18 4.27
C THR A 127 7.37 -23.32 5.06
N VAL A 128 6.67 -23.81 6.07
CA VAL A 128 6.98 -25.05 6.80
C VAL A 128 5.85 -26.05 6.59
N ARG A 129 6.16 -27.29 6.22
CA ARG A 129 5.19 -28.38 6.21
C ARG A 129 5.33 -29.22 7.47
N ILE A 130 4.23 -29.81 7.96
CA ILE A 130 4.31 -30.66 9.16
C ILE A 130 5.09 -31.96 8.89
N ASP A 131 5.05 -32.47 7.67
CA ASP A 131 5.83 -33.65 7.22
C ASP A 131 7.34 -33.40 7.12
N GLN A 132 7.78 -32.17 7.41
CA GLN A 132 9.20 -31.79 7.51
C GLN A 132 9.62 -31.47 8.96
N LEU A 133 8.74 -31.65 9.96
CA LEU A 133 9.03 -31.36 11.37
C LEU A 133 9.94 -32.41 12.02
N ASP A 134 10.23 -33.52 11.36
CA ASP A 134 11.30 -34.45 11.72
C ASP A 134 12.69 -33.78 11.63
N GLN A 135 12.87 -32.85 10.69
CA GLN A 135 14.13 -32.17 10.43
C GLN A 135 14.43 -31.07 11.48
N PRO A 136 15.61 -31.12 12.15
CA PRO A 136 16.00 -30.10 13.13
C PRO A 136 16.06 -28.67 12.58
N ALA A 137 16.36 -28.50 11.29
CA ALA A 137 16.36 -27.21 10.62
C ALA A 137 14.95 -26.59 10.54
N THR A 138 13.93 -27.39 10.22
CA THR A 138 12.53 -26.98 10.14
C THR A 138 11.99 -26.61 11.53
N GLN A 139 12.28 -27.43 12.55
CA GLN A 139 11.94 -27.10 13.93
C GLN A 139 12.63 -25.81 14.40
N SER A 140 13.91 -25.65 14.08
CA SER A 140 14.68 -24.44 14.44
C SER A 140 14.12 -23.20 13.75
N LEU A 141 13.81 -23.27 12.46
CA LEU A 141 13.15 -22.20 11.71
C LEU A 141 11.83 -21.78 12.39
N LEU A 142 10.98 -22.74 12.71
CA LEU A 142 9.66 -22.48 13.29
C LEU A 142 9.74 -21.98 14.74
N ARG A 143 10.69 -22.49 15.56
CA ARG A 143 10.96 -22.00 16.93
C ARG A 143 11.28 -20.50 16.97
N ARG A 144 11.87 -19.92 15.92
CA ARG A 144 12.18 -18.48 15.87
C ARG A 144 10.92 -17.62 15.94
N VAL A 145 9.76 -18.09 15.46
CA VAL A 145 8.48 -17.34 15.53
C VAL A 145 8.11 -16.98 16.98
N TRP A 146 8.38 -17.90 17.92
CA TRP A 146 8.22 -17.65 19.35
C TRP A 146 9.41 -16.90 19.94
N LEU A 147 10.64 -17.39 19.71
CA LEU A 147 11.80 -17.00 20.49
C LEU A 147 12.51 -15.73 19.99
N ASP A 148 12.64 -15.59 18.67
CA ASP A 148 13.40 -14.55 17.98
C ASP A 148 12.70 -14.18 16.65
N PRO A 149 11.54 -13.49 16.70
CA PRO A 149 10.79 -13.12 15.50
C PRO A 149 11.56 -12.12 14.63
N GLU A 150 12.44 -11.29 15.23
CA GLU A 150 13.28 -10.32 14.54
C GLU A 150 14.28 -10.97 13.58
N SER A 151 14.71 -12.21 13.84
CA SER A 151 15.56 -12.97 12.90
C SER A 151 14.89 -13.34 11.56
N PHE A 152 13.59 -13.02 11.39
CA PHE A 152 12.90 -13.07 10.09
C PHE A 152 12.96 -11.75 9.30
N ARG A 153 13.54 -10.68 9.87
CA ARG A 153 13.65 -9.38 9.20
C ARG A 153 14.50 -9.49 7.91
N PRO A 154 13.94 -9.17 6.73
CA PRO A 154 14.67 -9.27 5.47
C PRO A 154 15.93 -8.40 5.42
N GLN A 155 17.02 -8.93 4.88
CA GLN A 155 18.32 -8.26 4.88
C GLN A 155 18.40 -7.05 3.94
N LYS A 156 17.62 -7.06 2.86
CA LYS A 156 17.42 -5.87 2.02
C LYS A 156 16.29 -5.02 2.61
N THR A 157 16.48 -3.72 2.66
CA THR A 157 15.39 -2.76 2.90
C THR A 157 14.65 -2.46 1.59
N THR A 158 13.42 -1.96 1.71
CA THR A 158 12.69 -1.34 0.60
C THR A 158 13.51 -0.25 -0.09
N ARG A 159 14.29 0.53 0.69
CA ARG A 159 15.18 1.57 0.16
C ARG A 159 16.29 1.00 -0.74
N ASP A 160 16.91 -0.12 -0.35
CA ASP A 160 17.96 -0.74 -1.17
C ASP A 160 17.42 -1.23 -2.53
N ILE A 161 16.18 -1.74 -2.53
CA ILE A 161 15.49 -2.18 -3.74
C ILE A 161 15.16 -0.96 -4.63
N THR A 162 14.59 0.10 -4.05
CA THR A 162 14.34 1.38 -4.73
C THR A 162 15.62 2.01 -5.31
N GLU A 163 16.73 2.02 -4.57
CA GLU A 163 18.01 2.58 -5.06
C GLU A 163 18.67 1.72 -6.15
N ALA A 164 18.47 0.40 -6.14
CA ALA A 164 18.91 -0.50 -7.22
C ALA A 164 18.07 -0.28 -8.49
N ALA A 165 16.74 -0.26 -8.37
CA ALA A 165 15.81 -0.01 -9.47
C ALA A 165 16.07 1.35 -10.15
N ALA A 166 16.20 2.41 -9.35
CA ALA A 166 16.50 3.75 -9.84
C ALA A 166 17.86 3.84 -10.57
N ARG A 167 18.81 2.94 -10.28
CA ARG A 167 20.12 2.89 -10.95
C ARG A 167 20.02 2.30 -12.35
N SER A 168 19.46 1.10 -12.50
CA SER A 168 19.27 0.47 -13.82
C SER A 168 18.41 1.33 -14.74
N PHE A 169 17.38 2.00 -14.21
CA PHE A 169 16.56 2.94 -14.96
C PHE A 169 17.32 4.20 -15.40
N ALA A 170 18.17 4.78 -14.55
CA ALA A 170 18.99 5.94 -14.94
C ALA A 170 19.99 5.57 -16.05
N THR A 171 20.65 4.42 -15.93
CA THR A 171 21.54 3.89 -16.97
C THR A 171 20.80 3.61 -18.29
N LEU A 172 19.60 3.02 -18.23
CA LEU A 172 18.75 2.80 -19.40
C LEU A 172 18.29 4.12 -20.05
N ALA A 173 17.93 5.13 -19.25
CA ALA A 173 17.56 6.46 -19.72
C ALA A 173 18.72 7.20 -20.41
N GLU A 174 19.95 7.02 -19.92
CA GLU A 174 21.17 7.57 -20.53
C GLU A 174 21.54 6.85 -21.84
N GLN A 175 21.46 5.52 -21.87
CA GLN A 175 21.67 4.72 -23.09
C GLN A 175 20.68 5.09 -24.19
N LEU A 176 19.39 5.23 -23.87
CA LEU A 176 18.36 5.60 -24.84
C LEU A 176 18.54 7.05 -25.35
N ARG A 177 18.79 8.02 -24.47
CA ARG A 177 19.00 9.43 -24.87
C ARG A 177 20.30 9.64 -25.68
N SER A 178 21.38 8.94 -25.36
CA SER A 178 22.65 9.06 -26.11
C SER A 178 22.55 8.54 -27.55
N ARG A 179 21.55 7.71 -27.87
CA ARG A 179 21.17 7.30 -29.23
C ARG A 179 20.15 8.24 -29.91
N GLY A 180 19.91 9.42 -29.35
CA GLY A 180 19.06 10.46 -29.94
C GLY A 180 17.55 10.29 -29.72
N ASN A 181 17.12 9.41 -28.82
CA ASN A 181 15.71 9.34 -28.43
C ASN A 181 15.35 10.55 -27.56
N ASP A 182 14.19 11.14 -27.79
CA ASP A 182 13.66 12.24 -27.00
C ASP A 182 13.48 11.85 -25.51
N ALA A 183 13.74 12.80 -24.62
CA ALA A 183 13.72 12.59 -23.18
C ALA A 183 12.32 12.30 -22.63
N GLU A 184 11.25 12.88 -23.21
CA GLU A 184 9.88 12.63 -22.78
C GLU A 184 9.44 11.21 -23.19
N THR A 185 9.70 10.83 -24.43
CA THR A 185 9.45 9.50 -25.00
C THR A 185 10.17 8.40 -24.20
N VAL A 186 11.45 8.61 -23.87
CA VAL A 186 12.22 7.70 -23.00
C VAL A 186 11.63 7.62 -21.60
N ALA A 187 11.27 8.75 -21.00
CA ALA A 187 10.74 8.79 -19.64
C ALA A 187 9.34 8.12 -19.53
N HIS A 188 8.48 8.33 -20.52
CA HIS A 188 7.17 7.69 -20.64
C HIS A 188 7.29 6.16 -20.79
N PHE A 189 8.16 5.68 -21.70
CA PHE A 189 8.47 4.25 -21.84
C PHE A 189 8.98 3.64 -20.52
N LEU A 190 9.83 4.34 -19.78
CA LEU A 190 10.30 3.88 -18.48
C LEU A 190 9.15 3.81 -17.45
N THR A 191 8.26 4.80 -17.39
CA THR A 191 7.08 4.75 -16.52
C THR A 191 6.19 3.55 -16.84
N GLN A 192 6.02 3.20 -18.13
CA GLN A 192 5.30 2.00 -18.56
C GLN A 192 6.01 0.70 -18.09
N CYS A 193 7.33 0.57 -18.29
CA CYS A 193 8.09 -0.58 -17.81
C CYS A 193 8.03 -0.74 -16.28
N LEU A 194 8.19 0.34 -15.52
CA LEU A 194 8.06 0.36 -14.06
C LEU A 194 6.68 -0.16 -13.64
N PHE A 195 5.63 0.34 -14.27
CA PHE A 195 4.28 -0.07 -13.94
C PHE A 195 4.01 -1.54 -14.29
N CYS A 196 4.58 -2.08 -15.37
CA CYS A 196 4.52 -3.51 -15.68
C CYS A 196 5.23 -4.38 -14.64
N PHE A 197 6.44 -4.00 -14.21
CA PHE A 197 7.15 -4.70 -13.12
C PHE A 197 6.33 -4.69 -11.83
N PHE A 198 5.79 -3.52 -11.44
CA PHE A 198 4.90 -3.41 -10.29
C PHE A 198 3.66 -4.31 -10.42
N ALA A 199 3.01 -4.28 -11.59
CA ALA A 199 1.79 -5.04 -11.84
C ALA A 199 2.01 -6.56 -11.80
N GLU A 200 3.14 -7.09 -12.28
CA GLU A 200 3.43 -8.53 -12.19
C GLU A 200 3.85 -8.97 -10.78
N ASP A 201 4.54 -8.10 -10.04
CA ASP A 201 4.90 -8.34 -8.63
C ASP A 201 3.68 -8.35 -7.68
N VAL A 202 2.68 -7.50 -7.92
CA VAL A 202 1.43 -7.51 -7.12
C VAL A 202 0.34 -8.42 -7.69
N GLY A 203 0.65 -9.20 -8.73
CA GLY A 203 -0.26 -10.20 -9.32
C GLY A 203 -1.40 -9.64 -10.17
N LEU A 204 -1.34 -8.37 -10.57
CA LEU A 204 -2.27 -7.76 -11.55
C LEU A 204 -1.93 -8.15 -12.99
N LEU A 205 -0.66 -8.40 -13.30
CA LEU A 205 -0.20 -8.89 -14.61
C LEU A 205 0.26 -10.35 -14.46
N PRO A 206 -0.43 -11.34 -15.06
CA PRO A 206 -0.26 -12.73 -14.65
C PRO A 206 1.07 -13.36 -15.08
N GLY A 207 1.50 -14.37 -14.31
CA GLY A 207 2.53 -15.32 -14.69
C GLY A 207 3.94 -14.78 -14.89
N ARG A 208 4.28 -13.61 -14.31
CA ARG A 208 5.57 -12.90 -14.51
C ARG A 208 5.83 -12.56 -15.98
N MET A 209 4.79 -12.24 -16.75
CA MET A 209 4.93 -12.19 -18.22
C MET A 209 5.88 -11.12 -18.75
N PHE A 210 6.09 -10.01 -18.03
CA PHE A 210 7.01 -8.96 -18.46
C PHE A 210 8.46 -9.41 -18.19
N GLU A 211 8.74 -9.96 -17.00
CA GLU A 211 9.99 -10.66 -16.68
C GLU A 211 10.29 -11.78 -17.70
N ARG A 212 9.32 -12.65 -18.02
CA ARG A 212 9.47 -13.72 -19.04
C ARG A 212 9.83 -13.17 -20.42
N LEU A 213 9.15 -12.10 -20.85
CA LEU A 213 9.33 -11.48 -22.16
C LEU A 213 10.72 -10.86 -22.28
N VAL A 214 11.10 -10.01 -21.32
CA VAL A 214 12.42 -9.36 -21.23
C VAL A 214 13.55 -10.38 -21.02
N GLY A 215 13.32 -11.38 -20.17
CA GLY A 215 14.25 -12.46 -19.86
C GLY A 215 14.56 -13.40 -21.03
N ASN A 216 13.69 -13.46 -22.06
CA ASN A 216 13.84 -14.38 -23.18
C ASN A 216 15.09 -14.07 -24.04
N ARG A 217 16.14 -14.86 -23.87
CA ARG A 217 17.43 -14.73 -24.59
C ARG A 217 17.36 -15.15 -26.06
N GLN A 218 16.27 -15.77 -26.53
CA GLN A 218 16.07 -16.17 -27.93
C GLN A 218 15.41 -15.08 -28.78
N LEU A 219 14.97 -13.96 -28.18
CA LEU A 219 14.44 -12.82 -28.93
C LEU A 219 15.56 -11.89 -29.37
N THR A 220 15.54 -11.50 -30.65
CA THR A 220 16.29 -10.33 -31.14
C THR A 220 15.69 -9.06 -30.53
N SER A 221 16.47 -7.99 -30.38
CA SER A 221 15.96 -6.77 -29.73
C SER A 221 14.78 -6.14 -30.47
N GLY A 222 14.73 -6.24 -31.80
CA GLY A 222 13.56 -5.88 -32.61
C GLY A 222 12.31 -6.71 -32.26
N ARG A 223 12.42 -8.03 -32.15
CA ARG A 223 11.28 -8.89 -31.74
C ARG A 223 10.83 -8.61 -30.31
N LEU A 224 11.74 -8.28 -29.40
CA LEU A 224 11.38 -7.84 -28.04
C LEU A 224 10.68 -6.48 -28.06
N THR A 225 11.16 -5.52 -28.86
CA THR A 225 10.53 -4.20 -29.04
C THR A 225 9.06 -4.37 -29.48
N THR A 226 8.80 -5.20 -30.50
CA THR A 226 7.43 -5.52 -30.94
C THR A 226 6.63 -6.29 -29.89
N GLY A 227 7.26 -7.19 -29.12
CA GLY A 227 6.61 -7.92 -28.04
C GLY A 227 6.12 -7.02 -26.90
N LEU A 228 6.92 -5.98 -26.57
CA LEU A 228 6.58 -4.95 -25.58
C LEU A 228 5.46 -4.03 -26.10
N GLN A 229 5.53 -3.57 -27.35
CA GLN A 229 4.46 -2.81 -28.00
C GLN A 229 3.13 -3.57 -27.96
N SER A 230 3.15 -4.87 -28.30
CA SER A 230 1.96 -5.73 -28.24
C SER A 230 1.44 -5.91 -26.81
N LEU A 231 2.32 -6.02 -25.81
CA LEU A 231 1.92 -6.18 -24.41
C LEU A 231 1.25 -4.90 -23.87
N PHE A 232 1.84 -3.75 -24.15
CA PHE A 232 1.28 -2.45 -23.74
C PHE A 232 -0.06 -2.18 -24.44
N ALA A 233 -0.22 -2.59 -25.70
CA ALA A 233 -1.48 -2.50 -26.43
C ALA A 233 -2.57 -3.40 -25.82
N THR A 234 -2.24 -4.63 -25.40
CA THR A 234 -3.22 -5.46 -24.66
C THR A 234 -3.52 -4.86 -23.28
N MET A 235 -2.55 -4.32 -22.55
CA MET A 235 -2.81 -3.64 -21.26
C MET A 235 -3.71 -2.39 -21.42
N GLN A 236 -3.61 -1.67 -22.54
CA GLN A 236 -4.47 -0.52 -22.84
C GLN A 236 -5.97 -0.87 -22.84
N GLY A 237 -6.36 -1.99 -23.44
CA GLY A 237 -7.77 -2.40 -23.61
C GLY A 237 -8.24 -3.56 -22.71
N GLY A 238 -7.31 -4.33 -22.15
CA GLY A 238 -7.56 -5.66 -21.58
C GLY A 238 -7.73 -6.76 -22.63
N GLY A 239 -7.76 -8.01 -22.18
CA GLY A 239 -7.98 -9.21 -22.98
C GLY A 239 -6.75 -10.09 -23.16
N LEU A 240 -6.81 -11.03 -24.11
CA LEU A 240 -5.83 -12.11 -24.25
C LEU A 240 -4.47 -11.65 -24.80
N TYR A 241 -3.40 -12.09 -24.14
CA TYR A 241 -2.01 -12.01 -24.60
C TYR A 241 -1.42 -13.42 -24.66
N GLY A 242 -1.52 -14.05 -25.83
CA GLY A 242 -1.26 -15.49 -25.96
C GLY A 242 -2.35 -16.28 -25.20
N PRO A 243 -1.99 -17.16 -24.25
CA PRO A 243 -2.95 -17.89 -23.42
C PRO A 243 -3.39 -17.13 -22.14
N ASP A 244 -2.67 -16.06 -21.76
CA ASP A 244 -2.90 -15.32 -20.52
C ASP A 244 -3.93 -14.20 -20.74
N ASP A 245 -4.86 -14.00 -19.81
CA ASP A 245 -5.84 -12.89 -19.85
C ASP A 245 -5.33 -11.69 -19.04
N ILE A 246 -5.32 -10.51 -19.65
CA ILE A 246 -4.79 -9.27 -19.06
C ILE A 246 -5.95 -8.35 -18.66
N PRO A 247 -6.02 -7.84 -17.41
CA PRO A 247 -7.06 -6.90 -17.03
C PRO A 247 -6.92 -5.55 -17.75
N TRP A 248 -8.02 -4.83 -17.90
CA TRP A 248 -8.01 -3.50 -18.54
C TRP A 248 -7.36 -2.45 -17.62
N PHE A 249 -6.22 -1.87 -18.03
CA PHE A 249 -5.46 -0.95 -17.17
C PHE A 249 -5.78 0.53 -17.32
N ASN A 250 -6.13 1.04 -18.51
CA ASN A 250 -6.06 2.49 -18.78
C ASN A 250 -7.16 3.33 -18.07
N GLY A 251 -6.88 4.50 -17.48
CA GLY A 251 -5.63 4.90 -16.81
C GLY A 251 -4.82 6.06 -17.39
N GLY A 252 -4.91 6.35 -18.68
CA GLY A 252 -4.03 7.33 -19.35
C GLY A 252 -2.65 6.80 -19.74
N LEU A 253 -1.92 6.16 -18.82
CA LEU A 253 -0.53 5.69 -18.99
C LEU A 253 -0.27 4.87 -20.28
N PHE A 254 -1.25 4.07 -20.73
CA PHE A 254 -1.13 3.25 -21.95
C PHE A 254 -1.89 3.83 -23.16
N GLN A 255 -2.24 5.12 -23.17
CA GLN A 255 -2.87 5.76 -24.34
C GLN A 255 -1.88 6.05 -25.48
N ARG A 256 -0.60 6.21 -25.14
CA ARG A 256 0.55 6.39 -26.05
C ARG A 256 1.49 5.20 -25.87
N ILE A 257 2.09 4.67 -26.94
CA ILE A 257 2.88 3.42 -26.90
C ILE A 257 4.11 3.57 -27.81
N ASP A 258 5.03 4.43 -27.39
CA ASP A 258 6.24 4.78 -28.15
C ASP A 258 7.46 4.02 -27.61
N VAL A 259 7.43 2.67 -27.70
CA VAL A 259 8.57 1.83 -27.28
C VAL A 259 9.79 2.15 -28.16
N PRO A 260 10.89 2.68 -27.61
CA PRO A 260 12.08 3.02 -28.38
C PRO A 260 12.82 1.76 -28.82
N ARG A 261 13.62 1.86 -29.89
CA ARG A 261 14.39 0.73 -30.41
C ARG A 261 15.43 0.26 -29.39
N LEU A 262 15.24 -0.94 -28.85
CA LEU A 262 16.13 -1.51 -27.85
C LEU A 262 17.41 -2.13 -28.45
N GLU A 263 18.48 -2.10 -27.66
CA GLU A 263 19.76 -2.79 -27.87
C GLU A 263 20.05 -3.80 -26.73
N ILE A 264 21.09 -4.62 -26.88
CA ILE A 264 21.40 -5.70 -25.92
C ILE A 264 21.75 -5.15 -24.51
N VAL A 265 22.33 -3.95 -24.43
CA VAL A 265 22.62 -3.27 -23.15
C VAL A 265 21.32 -2.87 -22.43
N ASP A 266 20.38 -2.25 -23.15
CA ASP A 266 19.07 -1.85 -22.62
C ASP A 266 18.31 -3.05 -22.03
N ILE A 267 18.32 -4.16 -22.76
CA ILE A 267 17.66 -5.41 -22.38
C ILE A 267 18.34 -6.02 -21.16
N THR A 268 19.64 -5.77 -20.96
CA THR A 268 20.35 -6.21 -19.76
C THR A 268 19.93 -5.40 -18.54
N GLU A 269 19.75 -4.07 -18.65
CA GLU A 269 19.21 -3.27 -17.55
C GLU A 269 17.73 -3.54 -17.27
N LEU A 270 16.91 -3.82 -18.30
CA LEU A 270 15.53 -4.28 -18.10
C LEU A 270 15.49 -5.65 -17.38
N ARG A 271 16.47 -6.55 -17.61
CA ARG A 271 16.60 -7.82 -16.85
C ARG A 271 17.08 -7.59 -15.42
N ASN A 272 18.03 -6.69 -15.20
CA ASN A 272 18.49 -6.30 -13.86
C ASN A 272 17.33 -5.74 -13.02
N ALA A 273 16.50 -4.90 -13.64
CA ALA A 273 15.28 -4.37 -13.07
C ALA A 273 14.23 -5.46 -12.78
N ALA A 274 13.98 -6.38 -13.72
CA ALA A 274 12.99 -7.46 -13.57
C ALA A 274 13.27 -8.40 -12.39
N ALA A 275 14.53 -8.53 -11.98
CA ALA A 275 14.96 -9.37 -10.86
C ALA A 275 14.82 -8.71 -9.47
N LEU A 276 14.19 -7.54 -9.38
CA LEU A 276 13.90 -6.83 -8.13
C LEU A 276 12.47 -7.11 -7.65
N ASN A 277 12.19 -6.86 -6.37
CA ASN A 277 10.84 -6.97 -5.80
C ASN A 277 10.14 -5.59 -5.84
N TRP A 278 9.35 -5.38 -6.89
CA TRP A 278 8.60 -4.15 -7.14
C TRP A 278 7.35 -4.01 -6.27
N SER A 279 6.81 -5.10 -5.71
CA SER A 279 5.71 -4.98 -4.72
C SER A 279 6.14 -4.15 -3.50
N ALA A 280 7.42 -4.26 -3.14
CA ALA A 280 8.05 -3.64 -1.98
C ALA A 280 8.82 -2.34 -2.27
N ILE A 281 8.72 -1.78 -3.49
CA ILE A 281 9.38 -0.51 -3.85
C ILE A 281 8.65 0.68 -3.24
N ASP A 282 9.41 1.62 -2.69
CA ASP A 282 8.89 2.89 -2.18
C ASP A 282 8.56 3.82 -3.36
N VAL A 283 7.38 4.43 -3.34
CA VAL A 283 6.89 5.39 -4.35
C VAL A 283 7.83 6.60 -4.52
N SER A 284 8.66 6.92 -3.52
CA SER A 284 9.78 7.87 -3.66
C SER A 284 10.76 7.54 -4.79
N ILE A 285 10.78 6.29 -5.29
CA ILE A 285 11.51 5.90 -6.50
C ILE A 285 11.24 6.88 -7.64
N PHE A 286 9.99 7.30 -7.82
CA PHE A 286 9.58 8.22 -8.88
C PHE A 286 10.26 9.58 -8.76
N GLY A 287 10.39 10.12 -7.55
CA GLY A 287 11.20 11.33 -7.31
C GLY A 287 12.67 11.12 -7.69
N THR A 288 13.26 9.97 -7.35
CA THR A 288 14.67 9.69 -7.72
C THR A 288 14.86 9.41 -9.21
N LEU A 289 13.87 8.83 -9.89
CA LEU A 289 13.85 8.63 -11.34
C LEU A 289 13.72 9.97 -12.08
N PHE A 290 12.84 10.85 -11.59
CA PHE A 290 12.69 12.21 -12.08
C PHE A 290 14.00 13.01 -11.94
N GLU A 291 14.65 12.95 -10.77
CA GLU A 291 15.93 13.62 -10.52
C GLU A 291 17.11 13.09 -11.36
N ARG A 292 17.16 11.78 -11.63
CA ARG A 292 18.35 11.11 -12.19
C ARG A 292 18.21 10.71 -13.67
N GLY A 293 17.01 10.39 -14.12
CA GLY A 293 16.72 9.94 -15.48
C GLY A 293 16.41 11.06 -16.47
N LEU A 294 16.02 12.25 -16.00
CA LEU A 294 15.66 13.39 -16.85
C LEU A 294 16.88 14.26 -17.23
N ASP A 295 16.60 15.29 -18.02
CA ASP A 295 17.56 16.27 -18.53
C ASP A 295 18.18 17.13 -17.40
N PRO A 296 19.51 17.08 -17.20
CA PRO A 296 20.20 17.90 -16.20
C PRO A 296 19.96 19.41 -16.36
N ALA A 297 19.67 19.91 -17.57
CA ALA A 297 19.39 21.33 -17.81
C ALA A 297 18.02 21.77 -17.26
N LYS A 298 17.01 20.89 -17.31
CA LYS A 298 15.67 21.15 -16.74
C LYS A 298 15.68 21.09 -15.20
N ARG A 299 16.61 20.34 -14.61
CA ARG A 299 16.70 20.13 -13.15
C ARG A 299 16.87 21.42 -12.34
N SER A 300 17.69 22.35 -12.81
CA SER A 300 17.95 23.62 -12.11
C SER A 300 16.84 24.66 -12.30
N GLN A 301 16.06 24.58 -13.39
CA GLN A 301 15.00 25.54 -13.71
C GLN A 301 13.69 25.23 -12.98
N LEU A 302 13.39 23.95 -12.74
CA LEU A 302 12.11 23.51 -12.14
C LEU A 302 12.14 23.42 -10.59
N GLY A 303 13.29 23.69 -9.95
CA GLY A 303 13.43 23.54 -8.49
C GLY A 303 13.19 22.12 -7.96
N ALA A 304 13.29 21.11 -8.84
CA ALA A 304 12.88 19.74 -8.61
C ALA A 304 13.84 19.00 -7.66
N HIS A 305 13.65 19.24 -6.36
CA HIS A 305 14.32 18.54 -5.26
C HIS A 305 13.40 17.49 -4.64
N TYR A 306 13.88 16.25 -4.59
CA TYR A 306 13.22 15.18 -3.87
C TYR A 306 13.06 15.53 -2.38
N THR A 307 11.82 15.52 -1.89
CA THR A 307 11.51 15.65 -0.45
C THR A 307 11.31 14.27 0.14
N ASP A 308 12.03 13.96 1.23
CA ASP A 308 12.00 12.65 1.88
C ASP A 308 10.69 12.41 2.68
N PRO A 309 10.28 11.13 2.91
CA PRO A 309 9.06 10.81 3.62
C PRO A 309 8.96 11.34 5.05
N ALA A 310 10.08 11.51 5.77
CA ALA A 310 10.06 12.05 7.13
C ALA A 310 9.86 13.58 7.13
N THR A 311 10.40 14.28 6.12
CA THR A 311 10.09 15.70 5.87
C THR A 311 8.64 15.89 5.40
N ILE A 312 8.11 15.01 4.54
CA ILE A 312 6.68 15.04 4.16
C ILE A 312 5.78 14.76 5.37
N ALA A 313 6.11 13.77 6.20
CA ALA A 313 5.35 13.43 7.40
C ALA A 313 5.22 14.59 8.40
N ARG A 314 6.24 15.47 8.50
CA ARG A 314 6.18 16.71 9.30
C ARG A 314 5.11 17.71 8.86
N ILE A 315 4.56 17.57 7.66
CA ILE A 315 3.45 18.37 7.13
C ILE A 315 2.15 17.56 7.14
N VAL A 316 2.19 16.30 6.68
CA VAL A 316 1.00 15.43 6.60
C VAL A 316 0.42 15.10 7.99
N GLU A 317 1.24 14.83 9.00
CA GLU A 317 0.73 14.53 10.35
C GLU A 317 -0.02 15.70 10.99
N PRO A 318 0.48 16.95 11.05
CA PRO A 318 -0.24 18.06 11.67
C PRO A 318 -1.39 18.63 10.82
N VAL A 319 -1.40 18.41 9.49
CA VAL A 319 -2.42 18.97 8.58
C VAL A 319 -3.53 17.97 8.22
N VAL A 320 -3.21 16.68 8.09
CA VAL A 320 -4.18 15.63 7.70
C VAL A 320 -4.49 14.72 8.89
N THR A 321 -3.49 14.00 9.40
CA THR A 321 -3.71 12.92 10.38
C THR A 321 -4.27 13.44 11.69
N ARG A 322 -3.58 14.39 12.34
CA ARG A 322 -3.93 14.89 13.67
C ARG A 322 -5.29 15.60 13.72
N PRO A 323 -5.65 16.50 12.78
CA PRO A 323 -6.97 17.15 12.80
C PRO A 323 -8.12 16.15 12.60
N LEU A 324 -7.94 15.16 11.70
CA LEU A 324 -8.94 14.11 11.49
C LEU A 324 -9.08 13.22 12.73
N LEU A 325 -7.98 12.78 13.37
CA LEU A 325 -8.04 11.99 14.59
C LEU A 325 -8.67 12.74 15.77
N GLN A 326 -8.43 14.05 15.91
CA GLN A 326 -9.09 14.88 16.92
C GLN A 326 -10.61 14.98 16.67
N LYS A 327 -11.03 15.11 15.41
CA LYS A 327 -12.46 15.12 15.03
C LYS A 327 -13.10 13.73 15.17
N TRP A 328 -12.33 12.66 14.95
CA TRP A 328 -12.76 11.30 15.19
C TRP A 328 -13.01 11.03 16.67
N GLU A 329 -12.12 11.42 17.60
CA GLU A 329 -12.33 11.11 19.02
C GLU A 329 -13.61 11.77 19.59
N LEU A 330 -13.94 13.00 19.14
CA LEU A 330 -15.25 13.60 19.44
C LEU A 330 -16.41 12.78 18.86
N THR A 331 -16.28 12.31 17.62
CA THR A 331 -17.25 11.42 16.96
C THR A 331 -17.41 10.09 17.73
N ALA A 332 -16.30 9.48 18.14
CA ALA A 332 -16.27 8.23 18.88
C ALA A 332 -16.93 8.37 20.26
N GLN A 333 -16.80 9.52 20.94
CA GLN A 333 -17.54 9.82 22.16
C GLN A 333 -19.05 9.90 21.93
N GLU A 334 -19.50 10.55 20.85
CA GLU A 334 -20.92 10.58 20.46
C GLU A 334 -21.47 9.19 20.13
N LEU A 335 -20.67 8.37 19.42
CA LEU A 335 -20.98 6.98 19.09
C LEU A 335 -21.08 6.11 20.34
N ARG A 336 -20.06 6.10 21.22
CA ARG A 336 -20.07 5.41 22.53
C ARG A 336 -21.33 5.76 23.34
N ALA A 337 -21.72 7.04 23.34
CA ALA A 337 -22.91 7.53 24.02
C ALA A 337 -24.26 7.17 23.35
N GLN A 338 -24.26 6.68 22.10
CA GLN A 338 -25.42 6.05 21.47
C GLN A 338 -25.38 4.52 21.60
N THR A 339 -24.23 3.87 21.43
CA THR A 339 -24.11 2.41 21.42
C THR A 339 -24.38 1.81 22.79
N ALA A 340 -24.00 2.50 23.88
CA ALA A 340 -24.40 2.15 25.25
C ALA A 340 -25.93 2.19 25.52
N LYS A 341 -26.75 2.61 24.55
CA LYS A 341 -28.23 2.62 24.61
C LYS A 341 -28.89 1.58 23.69
N ILE A 342 -28.09 0.84 22.92
CA ILE A 342 -28.57 -0.24 22.05
C ILE A 342 -29.02 -1.40 22.94
N LYS A 343 -30.25 -1.87 22.73
CA LYS A 343 -30.81 -3.08 23.34
C LYS A 343 -30.96 -4.21 22.32
N LYS A 344 -31.04 -3.89 21.03
CA LYS A 344 -31.08 -4.85 19.93
C LYS A 344 -30.46 -4.25 18.67
N HIS A 345 -29.74 -5.07 17.90
CA HIS A 345 -29.29 -4.73 16.56
C HIS A 345 -30.44 -4.15 15.71
N GLY A 346 -30.19 -3.05 15.00
CA GLY A 346 -31.19 -2.36 14.20
C GLY A 346 -32.24 -1.54 14.97
N ASP A 347 -32.15 -1.37 16.29
CA ASP A 347 -33.06 -0.51 17.07
C ASP A 347 -32.85 1.00 16.82
N ALA A 348 -33.62 1.86 17.52
CA ALA A 348 -33.55 3.31 17.33
C ALA A 348 -32.22 3.95 17.75
N ALA A 349 -31.52 3.38 18.75
CA ALA A 349 -30.18 3.82 19.13
C ALA A 349 -29.14 3.32 18.11
N HIS A 350 -29.26 2.07 17.65
CA HIS A 350 -28.39 1.49 16.62
C HIS A 350 -28.43 2.30 15.33
N ARG A 351 -29.64 2.56 14.80
CA ARG A 351 -29.81 3.36 13.58
C ARG A 351 -29.26 4.79 13.73
N LYS A 352 -29.33 5.39 14.92
CA LYS A 352 -28.76 6.72 15.18
C LYS A 352 -27.23 6.69 15.27
N ALA A 353 -26.64 5.66 15.89
CA ALA A 353 -25.20 5.47 15.95
C ALA A 353 -24.62 5.22 14.55
N HIS A 354 -25.19 4.26 13.81
CA HIS A 354 -24.83 3.97 12.42
C HIS A 354 -24.96 5.21 11.53
N ALA A 355 -26.08 5.95 11.57
CA ALA A 355 -26.23 7.19 10.79
C ALA A 355 -25.19 8.27 11.13
N ARG A 356 -24.73 8.35 12.40
CA ARG A 356 -23.65 9.27 12.80
C ARG A 356 -22.27 8.82 12.29
N PHE A 357 -22.06 7.52 12.13
CA PHE A 357 -20.86 6.95 11.53
C PHE A 357 -20.84 7.10 10.01
N VAL A 358 -21.95 6.85 9.32
CA VAL A 358 -22.12 7.15 7.87
C VAL A 358 -21.82 8.63 7.58
N LEU A 359 -22.29 9.55 8.43
CA LEU A 359 -21.96 10.98 8.31
C LEU A 359 -20.46 11.27 8.47
N TRP A 360 -19.72 10.50 9.26
CA TRP A 360 -18.26 10.63 9.37
C TRP A 360 -17.54 10.10 8.12
N LEU A 361 -18.01 8.98 7.56
CA LEU A 361 -17.47 8.45 6.30
C LEU A 361 -17.72 9.42 5.14
N GLU A 362 -18.91 10.01 5.01
CA GLU A 362 -19.16 11.06 4.01
C GLU A 362 -18.28 12.31 4.19
N GLU A 363 -17.85 12.64 5.42
CA GLU A 363 -16.85 13.70 5.65
C GLU A 363 -15.44 13.31 5.16
N LEU A 364 -15.01 12.06 5.37
CA LEU A 364 -13.74 11.55 4.82
C LEU A 364 -13.78 11.48 3.28
N ARG A 365 -14.89 10.99 2.73
CA ARG A 365 -15.19 10.98 1.29
C ARG A 365 -15.15 12.37 0.66
N ALA A 366 -15.59 13.39 1.39
CA ALA A 366 -15.55 14.80 0.98
C ALA A 366 -14.18 15.48 1.22
N PHE A 367 -13.28 14.90 2.01
CA PHE A 367 -11.97 15.49 2.32
C PHE A 367 -11.10 15.64 1.07
N ARG A 368 -10.41 16.77 0.92
CA ARG A 368 -9.56 17.05 -0.24
C ARG A 368 -8.19 17.57 0.17
N ILE A 369 -7.17 16.96 -0.41
CA ILE A 369 -5.76 17.36 -0.30
C ILE A 369 -5.37 17.95 -1.65
N LEU A 370 -4.89 19.20 -1.67
CA LEU A 370 -4.43 19.88 -2.88
C LEU A 370 -2.94 20.19 -2.74
N ASP A 371 -2.17 19.80 -3.75
CA ASP A 371 -0.79 20.21 -3.95
C ASP A 371 -0.68 20.99 -5.28
N PRO A 372 -0.47 22.32 -5.25
CA PRO A 372 -0.44 23.16 -6.44
C PRO A 372 0.91 23.16 -7.19
N ALA A 373 1.90 22.37 -6.76
CA ALA A 373 3.18 22.21 -7.45
C ALA A 373 3.71 20.78 -7.21
N CYS A 374 2.92 19.78 -7.59
CA CYS A 374 3.02 18.44 -6.99
C CYS A 374 4.20 17.58 -7.46
N GLY A 375 4.91 17.95 -8.54
CA GLY A 375 6.06 17.20 -9.04
C GLY A 375 5.71 15.75 -9.32
N SER A 376 6.47 14.79 -8.76
CA SER A 376 6.18 13.36 -8.85
C SER A 376 5.03 12.88 -7.96
N GLY A 377 4.30 13.77 -7.28
CA GLY A 377 3.11 13.45 -6.49
C GLY A 377 3.38 12.89 -5.08
N ASN A 378 4.63 12.93 -4.57
CA ASN A 378 5.01 12.30 -3.30
C ASN A 378 4.16 12.80 -2.09
N PHE A 379 3.86 14.10 -2.03
CA PHE A 379 2.98 14.69 -1.01
C PHE A 379 1.54 14.17 -1.11
N LEU A 380 1.01 14.03 -2.32
CA LEU A 380 -0.32 13.50 -2.58
C LEU A 380 -0.42 12.02 -2.23
N PHE A 381 0.59 11.22 -2.59
CA PHE A 381 0.69 9.80 -2.20
C PHE A 381 0.66 9.64 -0.67
N LEU A 382 1.56 10.32 0.06
CA LEU A 382 1.62 10.18 1.52
C LEU A 382 0.42 10.81 2.23
N GLY A 383 -0.17 11.88 1.66
CA GLY A 383 -1.44 12.44 2.11
C GLY A 383 -2.62 11.47 1.94
N LEU A 384 -2.72 10.80 0.79
CA LEU A 384 -3.72 9.76 0.55
C LEU A 384 -3.52 8.58 1.51
N LYS A 385 -2.28 8.09 1.67
CA LYS A 385 -1.98 7.04 2.65
C LYS A 385 -2.47 7.43 4.04
N ALA A 386 -2.13 8.63 4.52
CA ALA A 386 -2.53 9.11 5.84
C ALA A 386 -4.06 9.23 6.00
N LEU A 387 -4.78 9.61 4.94
CA LEU A 387 -6.25 9.64 4.94
C LEU A 387 -6.85 8.23 5.06
N LYS A 388 -6.32 7.25 4.30
CA LYS A 388 -6.78 5.85 4.36
C LYS A 388 -6.41 5.16 5.67
N ASP A 389 -5.22 5.44 6.22
CA ASP A 389 -4.79 4.96 7.54
C ASP A 389 -5.77 5.44 8.64
N VAL A 390 -6.22 6.71 8.57
CA VAL A 390 -7.26 7.24 9.46
C VAL A 390 -8.61 6.57 9.21
N GLU A 391 -9.05 6.47 7.96
CA GLU A 391 -10.31 5.81 7.61
C GLU A 391 -10.39 4.40 8.22
N LEU A 392 -9.39 3.56 7.96
CA LEU A 392 -9.30 2.19 8.47
C LEU A 392 -9.35 2.14 10.00
N LEU A 393 -8.62 3.01 10.69
CA LEU A 393 -8.67 3.11 12.15
C LEU A 393 -10.08 3.44 12.66
N THR A 394 -10.78 4.38 12.00
CA THR A 394 -12.14 4.77 12.39
C THR A 394 -13.18 3.68 12.10
N ILE A 395 -13.00 2.93 11.00
CA ILE A 395 -13.82 1.76 10.66
C ILE A 395 -13.64 0.65 11.71
N THR A 396 -12.40 0.34 12.09
CA THR A 396 -12.11 -0.63 13.16
C THR A 396 -12.72 -0.19 14.49
N GLN A 397 -12.49 1.06 14.92
CA GLN A 397 -13.05 1.55 16.19
C GLN A 397 -14.58 1.69 16.19
N ALA A 398 -15.22 1.89 15.04
CA ALA A 398 -16.68 1.85 14.93
C ALA A 398 -17.23 0.42 15.10
N ALA A 399 -16.56 -0.56 14.50
CA ALA A 399 -16.87 -1.97 14.69
C ALA A 399 -16.66 -2.42 16.14
N ASP A 400 -15.60 -1.93 16.81
CA ASP A 400 -15.35 -2.20 18.23
C ASP A 400 -16.47 -1.66 19.16
N LEU A 401 -17.29 -0.72 18.69
CA LEU A 401 -18.49 -0.22 19.39
C LEU A 401 -19.77 -0.99 19.03
N GLY A 402 -19.68 -2.07 18.26
CA GLY A 402 -20.80 -2.92 17.85
C GLY A 402 -21.62 -2.38 16.67
N LEU A 403 -20.99 -1.59 15.78
CA LEU A 403 -21.60 -1.18 14.51
C LEU A 403 -21.14 -2.09 13.36
N ASP A 404 -21.96 -2.18 12.31
CA ASP A 404 -21.57 -2.83 11.06
C ASP A 404 -20.34 -2.15 10.44
N ARG A 405 -19.36 -2.94 9.99
CA ARG A 405 -18.21 -2.45 9.22
C ARG A 405 -18.69 -2.10 7.81
N GLU A 406 -18.44 -0.88 7.33
CA GLU A 406 -18.53 -0.63 5.90
C GLU A 406 -17.42 -1.42 5.19
N GLN A 407 -17.82 -2.19 4.18
CA GLN A 407 -16.96 -3.17 3.51
C GLN A 407 -16.09 -2.51 2.43
N ASP A 408 -16.63 -1.49 1.77
CA ASP A 408 -15.91 -0.63 0.84
C ASP A 408 -15.31 0.58 1.57
N LEU A 409 -14.17 1.05 1.05
CA LEU A 409 -13.51 2.27 1.52
C LEU A 409 -14.06 3.45 0.72
N VAL A 410 -14.42 4.52 1.43
CA VAL A 410 -14.92 5.76 0.84
C VAL A 410 -13.80 6.72 0.45
N THR A 411 -12.54 6.49 0.86
CA THR A 411 -11.39 7.30 0.43
C THR A 411 -10.47 6.59 -0.57
N GLY A 412 -9.90 7.36 -1.50
CA GLY A 412 -9.06 6.88 -2.60
C GLY A 412 -8.49 8.01 -3.46
N PRO A 413 -8.00 7.75 -4.68
CA PRO A 413 -7.35 8.75 -5.54
C PRO A 413 -8.18 9.99 -5.89
N HIS A 414 -9.51 9.94 -5.70
CA HIS A 414 -10.41 11.08 -5.88
C HIS A 414 -10.35 12.12 -4.73
N ASN A 415 -9.64 11.82 -3.63
CA ASN A 415 -9.41 12.74 -2.52
C ASN A 415 -8.20 13.67 -2.71
N VAL A 416 -7.31 13.36 -3.65
CA VAL A 416 -6.08 14.14 -3.93
C VAL A 416 -6.24 14.93 -5.23
N LEU A 417 -5.78 16.19 -5.23
CA LEU A 417 -5.70 17.07 -6.38
C LEU A 417 -4.26 17.56 -6.55
N GLY A 418 -3.80 17.64 -7.79
CA GLY A 418 -2.47 18.11 -8.14
C GLY A 418 -2.52 19.18 -9.23
N ILE A 419 -1.62 20.14 -9.18
CA ILE A 419 -1.27 20.99 -10.32
C ILE A 419 0.23 20.88 -10.53
N GLU A 420 0.64 20.72 -11.78
CA GLU A 420 2.04 20.57 -12.17
C GLU A 420 2.25 21.15 -13.57
N LEU A 421 3.38 21.84 -13.80
CA LEU A 421 3.69 22.51 -15.07
C LEU A 421 4.28 21.54 -16.11
N ASN A 422 5.02 20.53 -15.66
CA ASN A 422 5.69 19.56 -16.52
C ASN A 422 4.80 18.34 -16.78
N GLU A 423 4.46 18.07 -18.04
CA GLU A 423 3.55 16.99 -18.42
C GLU A 423 4.01 15.60 -17.94
N TYR A 424 5.31 15.31 -18.02
CA TYR A 424 5.86 14.07 -17.51
C TYR A 424 5.78 13.97 -15.97
N ALA A 425 6.06 15.04 -15.23
CA ALA A 425 5.85 15.08 -13.79
C ALA A 425 4.37 14.83 -13.43
N ALA A 426 3.45 15.48 -14.14
CA ALA A 426 2.01 15.29 -13.97
C ALA A 426 1.58 13.84 -14.25
N GLU A 427 2.09 13.19 -15.31
CA GLU A 427 1.89 11.75 -15.53
C GLU A 427 2.45 10.92 -14.37
N LEU A 428 3.69 11.20 -13.95
CA LEU A 428 4.38 10.47 -12.90
C LEU A 428 3.64 10.54 -11.56
N ALA A 429 3.04 11.70 -11.22
CA ALA A 429 2.17 11.87 -10.07
C ALA A 429 0.91 10.98 -10.16
N ARG A 430 0.27 10.86 -11.33
CA ARG A 430 -0.91 9.99 -11.52
C ARG A 430 -0.54 8.52 -11.27
N VAL A 431 0.60 8.06 -11.79
CA VAL A 431 1.07 6.67 -11.59
C VAL A 431 1.47 6.44 -10.13
N SER A 432 2.16 7.39 -9.49
CA SER A 432 2.55 7.34 -8.08
C SER A 432 1.35 7.17 -7.14
N ILE A 433 0.27 7.92 -7.38
CA ILE A 433 -0.97 7.84 -6.60
C ILE A 433 -1.64 6.47 -6.77
N TRP A 434 -1.67 5.91 -7.99
CA TRP A 434 -2.24 4.58 -8.24
C TRP A 434 -1.44 3.43 -7.63
N ILE A 435 -0.10 3.44 -7.76
CA ILE A 435 0.75 2.44 -7.11
C ILE A 435 0.54 2.49 -5.59
N GLY A 436 0.51 3.69 -5.00
CA GLY A 436 0.22 3.87 -3.58
C GLY A 436 -1.14 3.34 -3.13
N GLU A 437 -2.21 3.59 -3.90
CA GLU A 437 -3.55 3.04 -3.65
C GLU A 437 -3.56 1.50 -3.70
N ILE A 438 -2.91 0.91 -4.71
CA ILE A 438 -2.84 -0.55 -4.90
C ILE A 438 -2.02 -1.20 -3.77
N GLN A 439 -0.82 -0.68 -3.48
CA GLN A 439 0.02 -1.14 -2.36
C GLN A 439 -0.72 -1.06 -1.03
N TRP A 440 -1.38 0.07 -0.74
CA TRP A 440 -2.12 0.25 0.52
C TRP A 440 -3.24 -0.77 0.66
N ARG A 441 -4.02 -1.02 -0.40
CA ARG A 441 -5.14 -1.98 -0.34
C ARG A 441 -4.63 -3.40 -0.11
N ILE A 442 -3.60 -3.82 -0.86
CA ILE A 442 -3.02 -5.17 -0.75
C ILE A 442 -2.40 -5.39 0.64
N ALA A 443 -1.69 -4.41 1.19
CA ALA A 443 -1.10 -4.49 2.53
C ALA A 443 -2.15 -4.73 3.63
N HIS A 444 -3.33 -4.11 3.52
CA HIS A 444 -4.44 -4.22 4.46
C HIS A 444 -5.50 -5.27 4.09
N GLY A 445 -5.19 -6.19 3.16
CA GLY A 445 -6.07 -7.31 2.81
C GLY A 445 -7.32 -6.94 1.98
N TYR A 446 -7.33 -5.77 1.33
CA TYR A 446 -8.34 -5.35 0.37
C TYR A 446 -7.89 -5.70 -1.06
N PRO A 447 -8.74 -6.32 -1.92
CA PRO A 447 -8.37 -6.62 -3.30
C PRO A 447 -8.25 -5.33 -4.14
N PRO A 448 -7.30 -5.23 -5.10
CA PRO A 448 -7.21 -4.10 -6.00
C PRO A 448 -8.42 -3.99 -6.95
N LYS A 449 -8.62 -2.83 -7.59
CA LYS A 449 -9.57 -2.70 -8.71
C LYS A 449 -8.96 -3.33 -9.97
N THR A 450 -9.80 -3.87 -10.84
CA THR A 450 -9.39 -4.54 -12.09
C THR A 450 -10.23 -4.15 -13.32
N ASN A 451 -11.17 -3.22 -13.18
CA ASN A 451 -12.06 -2.78 -14.25
C ASN A 451 -12.47 -1.30 -14.08
N PRO A 452 -11.64 -0.34 -14.53
CA PRO A 452 -10.23 -0.52 -14.91
C PRO A 452 -9.34 -0.76 -13.68
N VAL A 453 -8.07 -1.12 -13.88
CA VAL A 453 -7.06 -1.14 -12.81
C VAL A 453 -6.70 0.28 -12.37
N LEU A 454 -6.57 1.20 -13.33
CA LEU A 454 -6.29 2.62 -13.12
C LEU A 454 -7.46 3.45 -13.68
N GLU A 455 -8.15 4.22 -12.85
CA GLU A 455 -9.15 5.19 -13.35
C GLU A 455 -8.43 6.49 -13.77
N PRO A 456 -8.93 7.24 -14.78
CA PRO A 456 -8.34 8.52 -15.16
C PRO A 456 -8.31 9.53 -14.00
N LEU A 457 -7.13 10.08 -13.71
CA LEU A 457 -6.93 11.10 -12.67
C LEU A 457 -6.88 12.51 -13.30
N GLU A 458 -8.02 12.98 -13.81
CA GLU A 458 -8.18 14.33 -14.36
C GLU A 458 -7.83 15.44 -13.35
N GLN A 459 -7.99 15.16 -12.06
CA GLN A 459 -7.66 16.07 -10.96
C GLN A 459 -6.16 16.23 -10.68
N ILE A 460 -5.29 15.59 -11.47
CA ILE A 460 -3.88 15.98 -11.60
C ILE A 460 -3.74 16.79 -12.88
N GLU A 461 -3.79 18.11 -12.75
CA GLU A 461 -3.88 19.07 -13.85
C GLU A 461 -2.49 19.49 -14.35
N CYS A 462 -2.20 19.24 -15.64
CA CYS A 462 -0.97 19.71 -16.28
C CYS A 462 -1.14 21.17 -16.75
N ARG A 463 -0.73 22.14 -15.93
CA ARG A 463 -0.75 23.58 -16.25
C ARG A 463 0.10 24.41 -15.28
N ASP A 464 0.36 25.65 -15.66
CA ASP A 464 0.88 26.68 -14.76
C ASP A 464 -0.14 27.01 -13.64
N ALA A 465 0.26 26.81 -12.39
CA ALA A 465 -0.57 27.05 -11.21
C ALA A 465 -0.78 28.54 -10.87
N LEU A 466 0.09 29.43 -11.36
CA LEU A 466 0.07 30.87 -11.11
C LEU A 466 -0.63 31.64 -12.24
N LEU A 467 -0.42 31.24 -13.49
CA LEU A 467 -0.88 31.96 -14.68
C LEU A 467 -2.23 31.47 -15.21
N GLN A 468 -2.55 30.18 -15.08
CA GLN A 468 -3.80 29.62 -15.64
C GLN A 468 -4.89 29.47 -14.56
N PHE A 469 -5.60 30.57 -14.29
CA PHE A 469 -6.75 30.55 -13.38
C PHE A 469 -8.00 29.97 -14.06
N LEU A 470 -8.33 28.71 -13.76
CA LEU A 470 -9.57 28.09 -14.26
C LEU A 470 -10.80 28.79 -13.64
N PRO A 471 -11.84 29.12 -14.44
CA PRO A 471 -13.11 29.55 -13.88
C PRO A 471 -13.72 28.41 -13.03
N PRO A 472 -14.35 28.72 -11.88
CA PRO A 472 -14.80 27.68 -10.95
C PRO A 472 -15.84 26.77 -11.61
N ARG A 473 -15.57 25.45 -11.64
CA ARG A 473 -16.47 24.42 -12.19
C ARG A 473 -17.79 24.25 -11.40
N TRP A 474 -18.02 25.03 -10.34
CA TRP A 474 -19.29 25.06 -9.62
C TRP A 474 -20.32 25.93 -10.36
N GLY A 475 -21.33 25.29 -10.95
CA GLY A 475 -22.50 25.97 -11.48
C GLY A 475 -23.29 26.66 -10.36
N GLY A 476 -23.23 27.99 -10.31
CA GLY A 476 -24.04 28.79 -9.38
C GLY A 476 -25.55 28.67 -9.67
N PRO A 477 -26.42 28.86 -8.66
CA PRO A 477 -27.87 28.71 -8.79
C PRO A 477 -28.47 29.83 -9.65
N GLY A 478 -28.50 29.61 -10.97
CA GLY A 478 -29.01 30.57 -11.96
C GLY A 478 -28.58 30.27 -13.40
N GLY A 479 -27.52 29.49 -13.61
CA GLY A 479 -27.07 29.09 -14.94
C GLY A 479 -28.02 28.07 -15.59
N ALA A 480 -28.94 28.54 -16.43
CA ALA A 480 -29.78 27.67 -17.24
C ALA A 480 -28.90 26.91 -18.26
N ARG A 481 -28.88 25.58 -18.16
CA ARG A 481 -28.23 24.71 -19.16
C ARG A 481 -28.99 24.88 -20.49
N PRO A 482 -28.34 25.21 -21.62
CA PRO A 482 -28.99 25.10 -22.91
C PRO A 482 -29.40 23.63 -23.11
N PRO A 483 -30.57 23.35 -23.71
CA PRO A 483 -31.04 21.97 -23.88
C PRO A 483 -30.08 21.21 -24.80
N SER A 484 -29.45 20.17 -24.26
CA SER A 484 -28.69 19.20 -25.05
C SER A 484 -29.61 18.60 -26.10
N GLN A 485 -29.20 18.63 -27.38
CA GLN A 485 -29.95 17.97 -28.44
C GLN A 485 -30.15 16.49 -28.09
N PRO A 486 -31.34 15.91 -28.31
CA PRO A 486 -31.54 14.48 -28.10
C PRO A 486 -30.65 13.70 -29.07
N PRO A 487 -30.12 12.53 -28.67
CA PRO A 487 -29.32 11.71 -29.56
C PRO A 487 -30.11 11.34 -30.83
N PRO A 488 -29.46 11.25 -32.00
CA PRO A 488 -30.12 10.84 -33.23
C PRO A 488 -30.77 9.47 -33.05
N ARG A 489 -32.00 9.31 -33.53
CA ARG A 489 -32.70 8.02 -33.45
C ARG A 489 -31.95 6.97 -34.27
N PRO A 490 -31.80 5.73 -33.79
CA PRO A 490 -31.25 4.66 -34.61
C PRO A 490 -32.15 4.45 -35.84
N SER A 491 -31.52 4.25 -37.01
CA SER A 491 -32.23 3.96 -38.26
C SER A 491 -33.10 2.71 -38.13
N PRO A 492 -34.30 2.67 -38.76
CA PRO A 492 -35.09 1.45 -38.81
C PRO A 492 -34.31 0.34 -39.55
N PRO A 493 -34.46 -0.93 -39.15
CA PRO A 493 -33.85 -2.04 -39.88
C PRO A 493 -34.44 -2.15 -41.30
N PRO A 494 -33.66 -2.60 -42.29
CA PRO A 494 -34.13 -2.73 -43.66
C PRO A 494 -35.27 -3.75 -43.78
N SER A 495 -36.24 -3.45 -44.64
CA SER A 495 -37.38 -4.32 -44.93
C SER A 495 -36.92 -5.69 -45.45
N PRO A 496 -37.44 -6.82 -44.94
CA PRO A 496 -37.11 -8.13 -45.46
C PRO A 496 -37.64 -8.29 -46.89
N GLN A 497 -36.74 -8.54 -47.84
CA GLN A 497 -37.11 -8.96 -49.18
C GLN A 497 -37.76 -10.35 -49.13
N ARG A 498 -38.77 -10.59 -49.97
CA ARG A 498 -39.36 -11.93 -50.13
C ARG A 498 -38.46 -12.76 -51.06
N GLY A 499 -38.03 -13.91 -50.57
CA GLY A 499 -37.40 -14.99 -51.33
C GLY A 499 -37.81 -16.32 -50.73
N GLU A 500 -38.01 -17.34 -51.56
CA GLU A 500 -38.70 -18.59 -51.20
C GLU A 500 -37.70 -19.70 -50.81
N GLY A 501 -38.05 -20.56 -49.83
CA GLY A 501 -37.20 -21.72 -49.50
C GLY A 501 -37.49 -22.47 -48.19
N ALA A 502 -38.18 -23.60 -48.31
CA ALA A 502 -38.08 -24.82 -47.48
C ALA A 502 -38.49 -24.85 -45.98
N SER A 503 -38.93 -26.05 -45.57
CA SER A 503 -39.66 -26.49 -44.36
C SER A 503 -38.92 -26.42 -43.00
N PRO A 504 -39.65 -26.48 -41.86
CA PRO A 504 -39.08 -26.34 -40.51
C PRO A 504 -38.82 -27.66 -39.72
N PRO A 505 -37.82 -27.69 -38.82
CA PRO A 505 -37.68 -28.67 -37.72
C PRO A 505 -38.24 -28.16 -36.36
N PRO A 506 -38.34 -28.99 -35.30
CA PRO A 506 -39.32 -28.81 -34.21
C PRO A 506 -38.89 -27.99 -32.96
N LYS A 507 -39.89 -27.64 -32.14
CA LYS A 507 -39.77 -26.84 -30.90
C LYS A 507 -39.19 -27.62 -29.70
N PRO A 508 -38.24 -27.07 -28.93
CA PRO A 508 -37.88 -27.56 -27.59
C PRO A 508 -38.92 -27.21 -26.50
N LEU A 509 -38.93 -27.97 -25.40
CA LEU A 509 -39.88 -27.79 -24.29
C LEU A 509 -39.55 -26.61 -23.36
N ALA A 510 -40.59 -25.97 -22.84
CA ALA A 510 -40.47 -24.94 -21.80
C ALA A 510 -40.17 -25.55 -20.41
N ARG A 511 -39.01 -25.23 -19.83
CA ARG A 511 -38.73 -25.46 -18.40
C ARG A 511 -38.99 -24.18 -17.59
N ARG A 512 -39.90 -24.27 -16.61
CA ARG A 512 -40.10 -23.22 -15.59
C ARG A 512 -38.89 -23.13 -14.67
N GLN A 513 -38.34 -21.93 -14.47
CA GLN A 513 -37.61 -21.59 -13.25
C GLN A 513 -38.26 -20.36 -12.60
N ARG A 514 -38.39 -20.38 -11.28
CA ARG A 514 -39.02 -19.31 -10.50
C ARG A 514 -37.99 -18.21 -10.23
N ARG A 515 -38.24 -16.98 -10.69
CA ARG A 515 -37.58 -15.79 -10.12
C ARG A 515 -38.42 -15.28 -8.94
N HIS A 516 -37.79 -15.09 -7.78
CA HIS A 516 -38.42 -14.40 -6.66
C HIS A 516 -38.63 -12.92 -7.02
N ARG A 517 -39.78 -12.35 -6.64
CA ARG A 517 -40.03 -10.91 -6.68
C ARG A 517 -39.52 -10.29 -5.38
N GLN A 518 -38.64 -9.29 -5.47
CA GLN A 518 -38.53 -8.26 -4.44
C GLN A 518 -39.55 -7.13 -4.74
N PRO A 519 -40.20 -6.53 -3.73
CA PRO A 519 -41.09 -5.39 -3.94
C PRO A 519 -40.30 -4.07 -4.02
N ALA A 520 -40.51 -3.28 -5.07
CA ALA A 520 -39.95 -1.94 -5.17
C ALA A 520 -40.82 -0.92 -4.41
N LEU A 521 -40.26 -0.24 -3.40
CA LEU A 521 -40.91 0.90 -2.75
C LEU A 521 -40.69 2.19 -3.59
N HIS A 522 -41.72 2.62 -4.31
CA HIS A 522 -41.75 3.94 -4.94
C HIS A 522 -42.00 5.03 -3.89
N TRP A 523 -40.98 5.84 -3.60
CA TRP A 523 -41.18 7.14 -2.93
C TRP A 523 -41.61 8.20 -3.93
N ARG A 524 -42.63 9.00 -3.60
CA ARG A 524 -43.07 10.15 -4.41
C ARG A 524 -42.25 11.39 -4.06
N GLN A 525 -42.05 12.27 -5.05
CA GLN A 525 -41.08 13.36 -4.98
C GLN A 525 -41.55 14.61 -4.20
N GLU A 526 -42.70 14.54 -3.53
CA GLU A 526 -43.38 15.71 -2.95
C GLU A 526 -43.20 15.85 -1.44
N ASP A 527 -43.14 14.74 -0.68
CA ASP A 527 -43.03 14.78 0.80
C ASP A 527 -41.74 15.44 1.29
N ALA A 528 -40.64 15.25 0.56
CA ALA A 528 -39.35 15.92 0.84
C ALA A 528 -39.46 17.46 0.84
N ARG A 529 -40.44 18.04 0.11
CA ARG A 529 -40.63 19.49 0.01
C ARG A 529 -41.43 20.08 1.18
N ARG A 530 -41.95 19.27 2.11
CA ARG A 530 -42.56 19.76 3.38
C ARG A 530 -41.57 19.75 4.55
N ALA A 531 -40.76 18.72 4.71
CA ALA A 531 -39.79 18.63 5.81
C ALA A 531 -38.75 19.76 5.79
N GLY A 532 -38.21 20.10 4.61
CA GLY A 532 -37.14 21.10 4.45
C GLY A 532 -37.52 22.56 4.76
N ARG A 533 -38.76 22.87 5.18
CA ARG A 533 -39.24 24.25 5.40
C ARG A 533 -39.40 24.69 6.86
N CYS A 534 -39.12 23.83 7.84
CA CYS A 534 -39.23 24.16 9.27
C CYS A 534 -37.91 24.50 10.00
N LEU A 535 -36.75 24.42 9.35
CA LEU A 535 -35.44 24.63 10.02
C LEU A 535 -34.64 25.86 9.57
N TYR A 536 -35.12 26.64 8.60
CA TYR A 536 -34.49 27.89 8.15
C TYR A 536 -35.39 29.12 8.40
N ARG A 537 -35.66 29.43 9.68
CA ARG A 537 -36.34 30.69 10.07
C ARG A 537 -35.85 31.39 11.34
N ASN A 538 -35.03 30.75 12.19
CA ASN A 538 -34.62 31.28 13.50
C ASN A 538 -33.13 31.68 13.58
N ALA A 539 -32.49 32.06 12.47
CA ALA A 539 -31.07 32.41 12.41
C ALA A 539 -30.79 33.79 11.75
N ALA A 540 -31.82 34.64 11.61
CA ALA A 540 -31.75 35.84 10.77
C ALA A 540 -32.47 37.08 11.35
N GLN A 541 -32.47 37.27 12.67
CA GLN A 541 -33.15 38.42 13.32
C GLN A 541 -32.32 39.28 14.30
N ASP A 542 -31.13 38.86 14.74
CA ASP A 542 -30.38 39.53 15.83
C ASP A 542 -29.30 40.55 15.41
N LEU A 543 -29.32 41.07 14.16
CA LEU A 543 -28.28 41.98 13.65
C LEU A 543 -28.79 43.29 13.05
N ARG A 544 -29.72 44.01 13.71
CA ARG A 544 -30.04 45.42 13.38
C ARG A 544 -30.33 46.31 14.60
N ARG A 545 -29.54 47.40 14.71
CA ARG A 545 -29.67 48.56 15.64
C ARG A 545 -29.07 48.35 17.07
N PRO A 546 -28.82 49.39 17.90
CA PRO A 546 -27.54 50.11 17.81
C PRO A 546 -26.82 50.40 19.16
N ARG A 547 -25.67 51.08 19.08
CA ARG A 547 -24.79 51.52 20.19
C ARG A 547 -25.52 52.06 21.43
N ALA A 548 -25.22 51.53 22.64
CA ALA A 548 -24.56 52.28 23.74
C ALA A 548 -24.58 51.58 25.13
N ARG A 549 -23.39 51.27 25.69
CA ARG A 549 -22.89 51.72 27.02
C ARG A 549 -21.43 51.29 27.23
N ARG A 550 -20.75 51.82 28.27
CA ARG A 550 -19.29 51.74 28.50
C ARG A 550 -18.95 51.15 29.89
N ARG A 551 -17.68 50.75 30.07
CA ARG A 551 -17.00 50.32 31.34
C ARG A 551 -17.40 48.90 31.78
N ARG A 552 -16.52 48.03 32.31
CA ARG A 552 -15.08 48.08 32.69
C ARG A 552 -14.31 46.94 31.93
N LEU A 553 -12.98 46.76 31.97
CA LEU A 553 -11.90 47.46 32.70
C LEU A 553 -10.68 47.83 31.83
N ARG A 554 -9.62 46.99 31.77
CA ARG A 554 -8.23 47.31 31.34
C ARG A 554 -7.30 46.09 31.13
N LEU A 555 -6.46 46.17 30.07
CA LEU A 555 -5.01 45.85 29.95
C LEU A 555 -4.46 44.43 30.28
N LEU A 556 -3.29 44.00 29.77
CA LEU A 556 -2.23 44.71 29.02
C LEU A 556 -2.08 44.27 27.55
N LEU A 557 -1.45 45.14 26.75
CA LEU A 557 -0.96 44.88 25.40
C LEU A 557 0.30 45.75 25.19
N VAL A 558 1.40 45.19 24.70
CA VAL A 558 2.59 45.94 24.25
C VAL A 558 2.88 45.56 22.81
N ARG A 559 3.02 46.58 21.95
CA ARG A 559 3.35 46.46 20.52
C ARG A 559 4.81 46.84 20.27
N LYS A 560 5.43 46.16 19.30
CA LYS A 560 6.20 46.70 18.15
C LYS A 560 6.69 45.47 17.35
N SER A 561 6.35 45.20 16.09
CA SER A 561 6.02 46.00 14.89
C SER A 561 7.23 46.52 14.11
N ALA A 562 7.39 45.98 12.89
CA ALA A 562 8.18 46.45 11.74
C ALA A 562 9.72 46.49 11.84
N CYS A 563 10.38 45.65 11.04
CA CYS A 563 10.87 46.11 9.73
C CYS A 563 10.91 44.92 8.73
N SER A 564 11.34 45.16 7.48
CA SER A 564 11.26 44.20 6.36
C SER A 564 12.43 44.34 5.38
N ALA A 565 12.64 43.28 4.58
CA ALA A 565 13.47 43.19 3.37
C ALA A 565 15.00 42.97 3.54
N CYS A 566 15.56 42.33 2.51
CA CYS A 566 16.97 41.91 2.32
C CYS A 566 17.48 40.83 3.30
N GLN A 567 18.40 39.93 2.92
CA GLN A 567 19.17 39.79 1.67
C GLN A 567 19.28 38.31 1.23
N SER A 568 19.63 38.09 -0.04
CA SER A 568 20.15 36.84 -0.60
C SER A 568 21.68 36.86 -0.67
N SER A 569 22.31 35.68 -0.89
CA SER A 569 23.77 35.47 -1.14
C SER A 569 24.75 35.93 -0.04
N ALA A 570 26.02 35.51 -0.01
CA ALA A 570 26.64 34.22 -0.34
C ALA A 570 28.06 34.17 0.28
N ASP A 571 28.60 32.96 0.44
CA ASP A 571 30.03 32.62 0.56
C ASP A 571 30.88 33.16 1.73
N CYS A 572 32.09 32.58 1.80
CA CYS A 572 33.26 32.91 2.61
C CYS A 572 33.33 32.47 4.09
N CYS A 573 34.55 32.01 4.42
CA CYS A 573 35.22 31.67 5.68
C CYS A 573 34.65 32.21 7.02
N GLY A 574 34.87 31.58 8.18
CA GLY A 574 35.79 30.48 8.51
C GLY A 574 36.75 30.85 9.64
N ILE A 575 37.06 29.89 10.54
CA ILE A 575 38.06 29.97 11.65
C ILE A 575 37.76 31.00 12.78
N CYS A 576 37.18 30.53 13.87
CA CYS A 576 37.56 30.76 15.29
C CYS A 576 36.47 30.13 16.20
N SER A 577 36.73 29.22 17.14
CA SER A 577 37.76 29.09 18.19
C SER A 577 37.42 29.81 19.51
N ASN A 578 37.19 28.98 20.55
CA ASN A 578 37.25 29.24 21.99
C ASN A 578 36.16 30.06 22.72
N GLN A 579 35.60 29.38 23.74
CA GLN A 579 35.37 29.84 25.12
C GLN A 579 34.43 31.03 25.38
N LEU A 580 33.34 30.76 26.12
CA LEU A 580 33.28 31.09 27.56
C LEU A 580 32.07 30.45 28.27
N HIS A 581 32.34 29.77 29.39
CA HIS A 581 31.38 29.44 30.45
C HIS A 581 31.65 30.42 31.61
N PRO A 582 30.66 30.84 32.44
CA PRO A 582 30.41 30.02 33.64
C PRO A 582 29.02 30.16 34.33
N ARG A 583 28.76 29.20 35.26
CA ARG A 583 27.84 29.22 36.44
C ARG A 583 26.32 29.39 36.16
N ARG A 584 25.46 28.43 36.51
CA ARG A 584 25.11 27.81 37.83
C ARG A 584 24.38 28.74 38.81
N GLN A 585 23.12 28.37 39.11
CA GLN A 585 22.60 28.30 40.48
C GLN A 585 21.89 26.94 40.69
N GLU A 586 21.66 26.57 41.96
CA GLU A 586 21.25 25.23 42.44
C GLU A 586 20.22 25.42 43.59
N PRO A 587 19.28 24.49 43.81
CA PRO A 587 19.14 23.98 45.18
C PRO A 587 18.77 22.49 45.32
N ARG A 588 19.68 21.71 45.92
CA ARG A 588 19.56 20.97 47.21
C ARG A 588 18.13 20.65 47.76
N ARG A 589 17.85 19.51 48.42
CA ARG A 589 18.76 18.52 49.09
C ARG A 589 18.09 17.17 49.49
N ALA A 590 18.83 16.06 49.29
CA ALA A 590 18.72 14.70 49.90
C ALA A 590 19.97 13.88 49.44
N ARG A 591 20.56 12.81 50.03
CA ARG A 591 20.57 12.09 51.34
C ARG A 591 19.33 11.28 51.77
N ARG A 592 19.43 10.02 52.24
CA ARG A 592 20.55 9.06 52.51
C ARG A 592 20.34 7.73 51.72
N HIS A 593 21.11 6.62 51.74
CA HIS A 593 22.19 6.08 52.61
C HIS A 593 23.32 5.41 51.77
N ARG A 594 24.33 4.77 52.42
CA ARG A 594 25.57 4.26 51.78
C ARG A 594 26.14 3.02 52.51
N GLN A 595 26.68 2.07 51.74
CA GLN A 595 27.72 1.04 52.02
C GLN A 595 28.23 0.65 50.60
N GLU A 596 29.49 0.76 50.14
CA GLU A 596 30.80 0.25 50.65
C GLU A 596 30.85 -1.28 50.62
N GLN A 597 31.82 -2.00 50.03
CA GLN A 597 33.01 -1.84 49.16
C GLN A 597 33.71 -3.26 49.15
N PRO A 598 34.89 -3.57 48.54
CA PRO A 598 35.71 -2.89 47.52
C PRO A 598 36.30 -3.79 46.37
N HIS A 599 37.00 -3.13 45.43
CA HIS A 599 38.20 -3.55 44.66
C HIS A 599 38.33 -4.87 43.85
N LEU A 600 38.71 -4.70 42.58
CA LEU A 600 39.99 -5.21 42.02
C LEU A 600 40.52 -4.29 40.88
N ARG A 601 41.71 -4.55 40.29
CA ARG A 601 42.49 -3.60 39.46
C ARG A 601 42.96 -4.15 38.10
N CYS A 602 42.99 -3.28 37.08
CA CYS A 602 43.88 -3.29 35.88
C CYS A 602 43.76 -4.53 34.94
N VAL A 603 44.27 -4.59 33.70
CA VAL A 603 45.40 -3.91 33.01
C VAL A 603 45.06 -3.64 31.51
N GLU A 604 45.59 -2.56 30.92
CA GLU A 604 45.57 -2.31 29.46
C GLU A 604 46.75 -3.00 28.72
N ARG A 605 46.56 -3.39 27.45
CA ARG A 605 47.67 -3.49 26.46
C ARG A 605 47.22 -3.06 25.05
N ARG A 606 48.15 -2.48 24.28
CA ARG A 606 48.00 -2.05 22.86
C ARG A 606 48.96 -2.80 21.93
N ALA A 607 48.54 -2.99 20.67
CA ALA A 607 49.31 -3.44 19.49
C ALA A 607 48.49 -3.07 18.23
N VAL A 608 48.99 -2.58 17.07
CA VAL A 608 50.34 -2.21 16.55
C VAL A 608 51.33 -3.37 16.38
N GLY A 609 51.90 -3.63 15.20
CA GLY A 609 51.70 -3.00 13.87
C GLY A 609 52.65 -3.59 12.79
N GLU A 610 52.60 -3.03 11.56
CA GLU A 610 53.46 -3.36 10.38
C GLU A 610 53.24 -4.75 9.73
N ARG A 611 53.31 -5.03 8.41
CA ARG A 611 53.89 -4.46 7.15
C ARG A 611 55.23 -5.09 6.67
N ARG A 612 55.15 -5.96 5.64
CA ARG A 612 56.04 -6.17 4.44
C ARG A 612 55.37 -7.25 3.56
N ARG A 613 55.28 -7.27 2.22
CA ARG A 613 56.00 -6.76 1.00
C ARG A 613 57.11 -7.67 0.43
N GLY A 614 56.89 -8.12 -0.81
CA GLY A 614 57.85 -8.77 -1.75
C GLY A 614 57.77 -10.31 -1.83
N GLY A 615 57.86 -10.99 -2.99
CA GLY A 615 57.80 -10.51 -4.39
C GLY A 615 58.23 -11.55 -5.47
N ALA A 616 57.77 -11.34 -6.73
CA ALA A 616 58.35 -11.76 -8.03
C ALA A 616 58.51 -13.26 -8.47
N GLY A 617 58.33 -13.54 -9.78
CA GLY A 617 58.51 -14.84 -10.49
C GLY A 617 57.20 -15.46 -11.03
N VAL A 618 56.91 -15.80 -12.31
CA VAL A 618 57.50 -15.67 -13.69
C VAL A 618 58.07 -16.97 -14.36
N VAL A 619 57.53 -17.33 -15.55
CA VAL A 619 57.76 -18.54 -16.44
C VAL A 619 57.32 -19.91 -15.83
N GLY A 620 56.83 -20.94 -16.56
CA GLY A 620 56.36 -21.13 -17.95
C GLY A 620 56.46 -22.61 -18.45
N GLY A 621 55.62 -23.06 -19.42
CA GLY A 621 55.54 -24.45 -19.96
C GLY A 621 54.19 -25.14 -19.63
N VAL A 622 53.27 -25.60 -20.51
CA VAL A 622 53.15 -26.09 -21.92
C VAL A 622 53.07 -27.64 -22.04
N TRP A 623 52.11 -28.15 -22.85
CA TRP A 623 51.64 -29.56 -23.04
C TRP A 623 50.84 -30.16 -21.86
N GLY A 624 49.79 -30.99 -22.00
CA GLY A 624 49.05 -31.52 -23.17
C GLY A 624 48.93 -33.06 -23.14
N GLY A 625 47.80 -33.75 -23.42
CA GLY A 625 46.41 -33.38 -23.78
C GLY A 625 45.56 -34.65 -24.09
N TRP A 626 44.34 -34.53 -24.65
CA TRP A 626 43.42 -35.64 -25.07
C TRP A 626 42.83 -36.49 -23.90
N ALA A 627 41.77 -37.32 -23.99
CA ALA A 627 40.51 -37.43 -24.77
C ALA A 627 39.63 -38.55 -24.08
N THR A 628 38.37 -38.89 -24.37
CA THR A 628 37.34 -38.53 -25.41
C THR A 628 35.91 -38.77 -24.82
N GLY A 629 34.84 -38.68 -25.64
CA GLY A 629 33.48 -39.21 -25.32
C GLY A 629 33.33 -40.72 -25.58
N PRO A 630 32.10 -41.29 -25.70
CA PRO A 630 31.11 -40.81 -26.69
C PRO A 630 29.64 -40.66 -26.20
N THR A 631 28.79 -40.18 -27.11
CA THR A 631 27.34 -40.02 -27.00
C THR A 631 26.57 -41.19 -27.63
N GLU A 632 25.32 -41.42 -27.24
CA GLU A 632 24.30 -41.93 -28.18
C GLU A 632 22.90 -41.33 -27.92
N ARG A 633 21.89 -41.72 -28.72
CA ARG A 633 20.68 -40.90 -29.04
C ARG A 633 19.34 -41.68 -28.94
N PRO A 634 18.15 -41.05 -29.16
CA PRO A 634 16.90 -41.49 -28.53
C PRO A 634 15.87 -42.20 -29.44
N THR A 635 15.03 -43.00 -28.77
CA THR A 635 13.56 -43.22 -28.94
C THR A 635 13.10 -44.03 -27.70
N ILE A 636 11.84 -44.08 -27.28
CA ILE A 636 10.54 -43.74 -27.90
C ILE A 636 9.85 -42.62 -27.11
#